data_AF-A0A9D7UIN1-F1
#
_entry.id   AF-A0A9D7UIN1-F1
#
_cell.length_a   1.000
_cell.length_b   1.000
_cell.length_c   1.000
_cell.angle_alpha   90.00
_cell.angle_beta   90.00
_cell.angle_gamma   90.00
#
_symmetry.space_group_name_H-M   'P 1'
#
loop_
_entity.id
_entity.type
_entity.pdbx_description
1 polymer ?
#
loop_
_entity_poly.entity_id
_entity_poly.type
_entity_poly.pdbx_seq_one_letter_code
_entity_poly.pdbx_strand_id
1 'polypeptide(L)'
;MLALVALAGSPAWAQDSVATSPGGNDALSAYSETLQRVRYVVDLVPIPTSWDHRVLIGPVVKASRDPDPMFNTLVLGSASISPAHLAPQGGVTFAPRSFALWNQPGRGVNPSANSVPPTISVSSFARQFAVGHTDVSSSRTNIVGAVIGQNPDAPERLYVERTVGAISRLVQNGGDTATLALGAVDAHGNAYFRADDWNSDPAFAVRIKGDNLVRVNLPQRSATGASALNILLNLFNPTNEAFDNGATAFIANNTTTTVNTPHGIPEALGGQVIAQLFGLDFEGKLVAGATAQFATRVLTHRAEGVVGLRGNASYSTSTVFGGNAGSLAALAVTSGERASAINVCGLSFGPVLPVSPAPNSPRLLSLPAPINGPGGFSANAANNAEFHHWLSQVSLRGPSGQVGLGQTDTGLLVAAATAKDPTAGEFIAVATVAPPPSTDPAVWTVAAHAGKPVLSGPDDGPGGADDPVILGTLIAGASASISSPGVDRLGNVYFVSRWQPDGGQPATGLFKAVRVGSAYQLELLLTTGQEVLGANSATPYRVAALTLIDADSIASGAFHQGQVLQSMVPGRETTDETSIFSMGGLIVNATLAYTRSGGQIEEYEAVLFVGPAENPAPPCPGDTNGDGEVNFADLNAVISAFNTFAGDPAYIAGADLDGDGDVDFA
;
A
#
# COMPACT_ATOMS: atom_id res chain seq x y z
N MET A 1 2.91 -12.71 45.06
CA MET A 1 3.71 -11.69 45.79
C MET A 1 5.17 -12.13 45.69
N LEU A 2 6.08 -11.19 45.41
CA LEU A 2 7.50 -11.36 45.02
C LEU A 2 7.73 -11.95 43.61
N ALA A 3 8.78 -11.58 42.86
CA ALA A 3 9.60 -10.37 42.79
C ALA A 3 10.48 -10.48 41.52
N LEU A 4 10.55 -9.37 40.80
CA LEU A 4 11.64 -8.84 39.98
C LEU A 4 12.92 -9.70 39.85
N VAL A 5 13.22 -10.15 38.63
CA VAL A 5 14.60 -10.32 38.15
C VAL A 5 14.81 -9.36 36.99
N ALA A 6 15.57 -8.30 37.27
CA ALA A 6 16.11 -7.40 36.29
C ALA A 6 17.27 -8.10 35.57
N LEU A 7 17.08 -8.47 34.30
CA LEU A 7 18.18 -8.77 33.39
C LEU A 7 18.66 -7.46 32.74
N ALA A 8 19.98 -7.30 32.75
CA ALA A 8 20.68 -6.11 32.32
C ALA A 8 20.46 -5.81 30.83
N GLY A 9 19.89 -4.62 30.57
CA GLY A 9 20.16 -3.76 29.43
C GLY A 9 20.30 -4.41 28.05
N SER A 10 19.22 -4.97 27.53
CA SER A 10 19.03 -5.03 26.07
C SER A 10 19.13 -3.59 25.54
N PRO A 11 19.96 -3.30 24.52
CA PRO A 11 19.96 -1.98 23.92
C PRO A 11 18.53 -1.67 23.51
N ALA A 12 18.01 -0.54 24.01
CA ALA A 12 16.80 0.05 23.47
C ALA A 12 16.99 0.09 21.97
N TRP A 13 15.94 -0.23 21.25
CA TRP A 13 15.90 -0.06 19.83
C TRP A 13 14.99 1.25 19.65
N ALA A 14 14.88 2.01 18.55
CA ALA A 14 13.67 2.87 18.21
C ALA A 14 12.91 2.61 16.85
N GLN A 15 11.58 2.31 16.80
CA GLN A 15 10.87 1.89 15.54
C GLN A 15 10.35 3.09 14.78
N ASP A 16 10.14 4.17 15.49
CA ASP A 16 9.68 5.43 14.94
C ASP A 16 10.30 6.50 15.80
N SER A 17 10.61 7.64 15.18
CA SER A 17 10.94 8.81 15.96
C SER A 17 9.69 9.26 16.72
N VAL A 18 9.87 9.65 17.96
CA VAL A 18 8.85 10.36 18.74
C VAL A 18 9.49 11.65 19.21
N ALA A 19 8.71 12.72 19.36
CA ALA A 19 9.25 13.98 19.86
C ALA A 19 9.87 13.75 21.25
N THR A 20 11.02 14.35 21.54
CA THR A 20 11.69 14.21 22.85
C THR A 20 10.84 14.71 24.02
N SER A 21 9.95 15.66 23.77
CA SER A 21 9.01 16.21 24.74
C SER A 21 7.61 15.58 24.55
N PRO A 22 6.97 15.03 25.61
CA PRO A 22 5.61 14.52 25.53
C PRO A 22 4.60 15.57 25.02
N GLY A 23 3.71 15.17 24.13
CA GLY A 23 2.78 16.06 23.43
C GLY A 23 3.43 16.90 22.34
N GLY A 24 4.72 16.69 22.06
CA GLY A 24 5.41 17.27 20.92
C GLY A 24 5.02 16.55 19.62
N ASN A 25 5.25 17.21 18.49
CA ASN A 25 5.10 16.61 17.17
C ASN A 25 6.45 16.66 16.43
N ASP A 26 6.92 15.51 15.98
CA ASP A 26 8.18 15.37 15.25
C ASP A 26 8.02 15.17 13.74
N ALA A 27 6.80 15.32 13.21
CA ALA A 27 6.56 15.37 11.77
C ALA A 27 7.43 16.42 11.08
N LEU A 28 7.92 16.08 9.89
CA LEU A 28 8.80 16.94 9.12
C LEU A 28 7.99 17.99 8.35
N SER A 29 8.49 19.21 8.29
CA SER A 29 7.89 20.25 7.44
C SER A 29 8.27 20.02 5.98
N ALA A 30 7.27 19.98 5.10
CA ALA A 30 7.50 19.95 3.65
C ALA A 30 8.11 21.26 3.10
N TYR A 31 8.14 22.32 3.92
CA TYR A 31 8.65 23.66 3.54
C TYR A 31 10.03 23.96 4.11
N SER A 32 10.65 23.01 4.81
CA SER A 32 12.02 23.17 5.31
C SER A 32 13.01 22.78 4.22
N GLU A 33 13.82 23.74 3.77
CA GLU A 33 14.84 23.53 2.72
C GLU A 33 15.86 22.44 3.09
N THR A 34 16.13 22.26 4.39
CA THR A 34 17.10 21.26 4.88
C THR A 34 16.47 19.88 5.12
N LEU A 35 15.14 19.77 5.07
CA LEU A 35 14.39 18.52 5.33
C LEU A 35 13.65 18.01 4.08
N GLN A 36 13.97 18.55 2.91
CA GLN A 36 13.40 18.09 1.63
C GLN A 36 13.75 16.63 1.33
N ARG A 37 14.90 16.17 1.82
CA ARG A 37 15.35 14.79 1.71
C ARG A 37 15.99 14.33 3.01
N VAL A 38 15.48 13.24 3.58
CA VAL A 38 16.00 12.65 4.81
C VAL A 38 16.10 11.14 4.66
N ARG A 39 17.00 10.52 5.43
CA ARG A 39 17.25 9.08 5.41
C ARG A 39 17.18 8.51 6.80
N TYR A 40 16.42 7.45 6.97
CA TYR A 40 16.26 6.76 8.24
C TYR A 40 15.97 5.28 8.04
N VAL A 41 16.20 4.51 9.09
CA VAL A 41 15.84 3.08 9.16
C VAL A 41 14.48 2.96 9.81
N VAL A 42 13.63 2.10 9.28
CA VAL A 42 12.38 1.65 9.92
C VAL A 42 12.52 0.16 10.16
N ASP A 43 12.47 -0.27 11.42
CA ASP A 43 12.42 -1.69 11.74
C ASP A 43 10.96 -2.09 12.02
N LEU A 44 10.51 -3.09 11.29
CA LEU A 44 9.14 -3.61 11.27
C LEU A 44 8.94 -4.59 12.42
N VAL A 45 7.70 -4.69 12.89
CA VAL A 45 7.30 -5.62 13.95
C VAL A 45 6.50 -6.76 13.32
N PRO A 46 6.84 -8.03 13.58
CA PRO A 46 5.98 -9.14 13.21
C PRO A 46 4.73 -9.15 14.10
N ILE A 47 3.57 -9.25 13.48
CA ILE A 47 2.29 -9.51 14.15
C ILE A 47 1.62 -10.75 13.55
N PRO A 48 0.87 -11.53 14.34
CA PRO A 48 0.09 -12.63 13.81
C PRO A 48 -1.12 -12.12 13.03
N THR A 49 -1.49 -12.85 11.98
CA THR A 49 -2.78 -12.73 11.29
C THR A 49 -3.81 -13.66 11.92
N SER A 50 -5.06 -13.61 11.46
CA SER A 50 -6.05 -14.58 11.95
C SER A 50 -5.78 -16.01 11.53
N TRP A 51 -4.96 -16.27 10.50
CA TRP A 51 -4.61 -17.62 10.04
C TRP A 51 -3.27 -18.12 10.58
N ASP A 52 -2.77 -17.48 11.64
CA ASP A 52 -1.45 -17.76 12.24
C ASP A 52 -0.27 -17.59 11.26
N HIS A 53 -0.47 -16.81 10.19
CA HIS A 53 0.64 -16.24 9.45
C HIS A 53 1.22 -15.05 10.21
N ARG A 54 2.40 -14.60 9.79
CA ARG A 54 2.99 -13.36 10.28
C ARG A 54 3.12 -12.32 9.18
N VAL A 55 2.80 -11.08 9.54
CA VAL A 55 3.08 -9.90 8.72
C VAL A 55 3.97 -8.92 9.49
N LEU A 56 4.89 -8.29 8.77
CA LEU A 56 5.78 -7.24 9.28
C LEU A 56 5.13 -5.88 9.10
N ILE A 57 4.94 -5.12 10.18
CA ILE A 57 4.32 -3.79 10.12
C ILE A 57 5.20 -2.67 10.65
N GLY A 58 5.08 -1.48 10.06
CA GLY A 58 5.73 -0.28 10.57
C GLY A 58 5.47 1.00 9.74
N PRO A 59 5.48 2.18 10.39
CA PRO A 59 5.22 3.45 9.71
C PRO A 59 6.42 3.85 8.86
N VAL A 60 6.27 3.80 7.53
CA VAL A 60 7.38 4.14 6.62
C VAL A 60 7.49 5.63 6.38
N VAL A 61 6.37 6.35 6.35
CA VAL A 61 6.35 7.82 6.19
C VAL A 61 5.20 8.42 6.98
N LYS A 62 5.48 9.43 7.80
CA LYS A 62 4.49 10.27 8.47
C LYS A 62 4.02 11.39 7.56
N ALA A 63 2.75 11.80 7.72
CA ALA A 63 2.24 13.02 7.12
C ALA A 63 3.09 14.23 7.54
N SER A 64 3.25 15.20 6.64
CA SER A 64 4.06 16.38 6.95
C SER A 64 3.42 17.25 8.02
N ARG A 65 4.24 18.06 8.69
CA ARG A 65 3.78 19.04 9.67
C ARG A 65 3.04 20.19 9.00
N ASP A 66 1.87 20.56 9.56
CA ASP A 66 1.18 21.79 9.21
C ASP A 66 1.40 22.85 10.34
N PRO A 67 1.67 24.14 10.01
CA PRO A 67 1.60 25.25 10.96
C PRO A 67 0.18 25.59 11.44
N ASP A 68 -0.89 25.07 10.83
CA ASP A 68 -2.26 25.30 11.26
C ASP A 68 -2.50 24.66 12.65
N PRO A 69 -2.87 25.43 13.68
CA PRO A 69 -3.08 24.89 15.02
C PRO A 69 -4.24 23.88 15.12
N MET A 70 -5.13 23.82 14.11
CA MET A 70 -6.19 22.81 14.04
C MET A 70 -5.69 21.48 13.45
N PHE A 71 -4.55 21.49 12.76
CA PHE A 71 -3.96 20.34 12.10
C PHE A 71 -2.49 20.23 12.50
N ASN A 72 -2.19 19.51 13.58
CA ASN A 72 -0.79 19.34 14.00
C ASN A 72 0.05 18.62 12.92
N THR A 73 -0.57 17.72 12.17
CA THR A 73 -0.06 17.13 10.92
C THR A 73 -1.10 17.30 9.82
N LEU A 74 -0.64 17.26 8.57
CA LEU A 74 -1.51 17.11 7.42
C LEU A 74 -2.24 15.76 7.48
N VAL A 75 -3.37 15.68 6.77
CA VAL A 75 -4.12 14.44 6.58
C VAL A 75 -3.56 13.68 5.38
N LEU A 76 -3.50 12.36 5.44
CA LEU A 76 -3.08 11.51 4.32
C LEU A 76 -4.20 11.34 3.30
N GLY A 77 -4.01 11.94 2.12
CA GLY A 77 -4.78 11.68 0.92
C GLY A 77 -4.36 10.39 0.22
N SER A 78 -4.47 10.35 -1.11
CA SER A 78 -4.06 9.20 -1.93
C SER A 78 -2.62 8.77 -1.65
N ALA A 79 -2.38 7.46 -1.52
CA ALA A 79 -1.06 6.87 -1.33
C ALA A 79 -0.86 5.69 -2.29
N SER A 80 0.37 5.46 -2.74
CA SER A 80 0.70 4.36 -3.66
C SER A 80 2.04 3.73 -3.30
N ILE A 81 2.15 2.42 -3.52
CA ILE A 81 3.40 1.66 -3.55
C ILE A 81 3.68 1.23 -4.99
N SER A 82 4.96 1.08 -5.34
CA SER A 82 5.32 0.60 -6.67
C SER A 82 4.76 -0.81 -6.92
N PRO A 83 4.21 -1.10 -8.12
CA PRO A 83 3.59 -2.39 -8.39
C PRO A 83 4.61 -3.54 -8.52
N ALA A 84 5.90 -3.19 -8.65
CA ALA A 84 7.03 -4.10 -8.66
C ALA A 84 8.17 -3.53 -7.81
N HIS A 85 9.19 -4.35 -7.55
CA HIS A 85 10.45 -3.95 -6.93
C HIS A 85 11.61 -4.10 -7.95
N LEU A 86 12.73 -3.42 -7.69
CA LEU A 86 14.02 -3.64 -8.35
C LEU A 86 14.82 -4.66 -7.53
N ALA A 87 15.54 -5.56 -8.19
CA ALA A 87 16.47 -6.48 -7.56
C ALA A 87 17.85 -6.36 -8.24
N PRO A 88 18.98 -6.59 -7.53
CA PRO A 88 20.34 -6.52 -8.08
C PRO A 88 20.56 -7.41 -9.31
N GLN A 89 19.88 -8.55 -9.38
CA GLN A 89 19.90 -9.44 -10.55
C GLN A 89 19.37 -8.76 -11.82
N GLY A 90 18.62 -7.66 -11.68
CA GLY A 90 18.19 -6.77 -12.75
C GLY A 90 19.17 -5.65 -13.10
N GLY A 91 20.39 -5.65 -12.57
CA GLY A 91 21.45 -4.69 -12.93
C GLY A 91 21.41 -3.34 -12.19
N VAL A 92 20.65 -3.23 -11.09
CA VAL A 92 20.55 -1.99 -10.32
C VAL A 92 21.67 -1.93 -9.26
N THR A 93 22.66 -1.08 -9.50
CA THR A 93 23.72 -0.77 -8.53
C THR A 93 23.29 0.41 -7.66
N PHE A 94 23.11 0.17 -6.37
CA PHE A 94 22.83 1.24 -5.42
C PHE A 94 24.13 1.92 -4.99
N ALA A 95 24.14 3.26 -5.02
CA ALA A 95 25.24 4.02 -4.44
C ALA A 95 25.22 3.86 -2.91
N PRO A 96 26.38 3.67 -2.25
CA PRO A 96 26.44 3.62 -0.79
C PRO A 96 25.83 4.87 -0.15
N ARG A 97 25.00 4.67 0.88
CA ARG A 97 24.30 5.74 1.61
C ARG A 97 24.32 5.48 3.11
N SER A 98 24.23 6.56 3.89
CA SER A 98 24.05 6.48 5.34
C SER A 98 22.62 6.83 5.75
N PHE A 99 22.08 6.09 6.70
CA PHE A 99 20.73 6.21 7.23
C PHE A 99 20.77 6.47 8.73
N ALA A 100 19.92 7.37 9.21
CA ALA A 100 19.71 7.56 10.64
C ALA A 100 19.13 6.29 11.26
N LEU A 101 19.79 5.76 12.30
CA LEU A 101 19.33 4.61 13.05
C LEU A 101 18.65 5.06 14.34
N TRP A 102 17.38 4.75 14.44
CA TRP A 102 16.59 4.92 15.64
C TRP A 102 16.91 3.78 16.61
N ASN A 103 17.68 4.05 17.65
CA ASN A 103 18.06 3.05 18.65
C ASN A 103 17.74 3.50 20.08
N GLN A 104 16.97 4.56 20.29
CA GLN A 104 16.43 4.97 21.60
C GLN A 104 15.19 5.85 21.38
N PRO A 105 14.19 5.83 22.27
CA PRO A 105 13.07 6.77 22.23
C PRO A 105 13.55 8.23 22.13
N GLY A 106 12.87 9.05 21.33
CA GLY A 106 13.23 10.46 21.18
C GLY A 106 14.33 10.75 20.16
N ARG A 107 14.93 9.72 19.53
CA ARG A 107 15.84 9.89 18.39
C ARG A 107 15.06 9.99 17.09
N GLY A 108 15.56 10.74 16.12
CA GLY A 108 14.84 10.95 14.88
C GLY A 108 15.49 11.97 13.96
N VAL A 109 14.83 12.22 12.82
CA VAL A 109 15.36 13.08 11.76
C VAL A 109 14.84 14.52 11.80
N ASN A 110 13.95 14.85 12.73
CA ASN A 110 13.52 16.22 12.95
C ASN A 110 14.44 16.91 13.96
N PRO A 111 15.34 17.81 13.55
CA PRO A 111 16.34 18.41 14.44
C PRO A 111 15.73 19.31 15.52
N SER A 112 14.48 19.74 15.36
CA SER A 112 13.78 20.58 16.34
C SER A 112 12.99 19.78 17.38
N ALA A 113 12.72 18.51 17.11
CA ALA A 113 11.87 17.67 17.96
C ALA A 113 12.59 16.43 18.50
N ASN A 114 13.64 15.96 17.81
CA ASN A 114 14.36 14.75 18.14
C ASN A 114 15.82 15.02 18.55
N SER A 115 16.37 14.10 19.32
CA SER A 115 17.82 13.97 19.51
C SER A 115 18.47 13.32 18.29
N VAL A 116 19.72 13.67 18.01
CA VAL A 116 20.44 13.20 16.81
C VAL A 116 20.71 11.69 16.90
N PRO A 117 20.31 10.89 15.90
CA PRO A 117 20.56 9.46 15.86
C PRO A 117 21.97 9.15 15.34
N PRO A 118 22.54 7.97 15.69
CA PRO A 118 23.70 7.42 14.99
C PRO A 118 23.33 7.08 13.56
N THR A 119 24.33 6.82 12.72
CA THR A 119 24.11 6.44 11.32
C THR A 119 24.63 5.05 11.03
N ILE A 120 23.92 4.32 10.17
CA ILE A 120 24.37 3.07 9.55
C ILE A 120 24.62 3.30 8.07
N SER A 121 25.72 2.76 7.54
CA SER A 121 26.04 2.83 6.12
C SER A 121 25.69 1.53 5.42
N VAL A 122 25.05 1.63 4.26
CA VAL A 122 24.64 0.48 3.44
C VAL A 122 25.17 0.67 2.04
N SER A 123 25.79 -0.36 1.48
CA SER A 123 26.36 -0.36 0.13
C SER A 123 25.40 -0.89 -0.94
N SER A 124 24.42 -1.72 -0.57
CA SER A 124 23.44 -2.29 -1.51
C SER A 124 22.19 -2.80 -0.79
N PHE A 125 21.13 -3.05 -1.57
CA PHE A 125 19.89 -3.68 -1.13
C PHE A 125 19.59 -4.89 -2.02
N ALA A 126 18.96 -5.94 -1.49
CA ALA A 126 18.48 -7.05 -2.33
C ALA A 126 17.17 -6.73 -3.06
N ARG A 127 16.36 -5.83 -2.51
CA ARG A 127 15.26 -5.23 -3.25
C ARG A 127 15.09 -3.75 -2.94
N GLN A 128 14.58 -3.01 -3.92
CA GLN A 128 14.14 -1.63 -3.77
C GLN A 128 12.72 -1.47 -4.30
N PHE A 129 11.87 -0.78 -3.56
CA PHE A 129 10.57 -0.32 -4.02
C PHE A 129 10.37 1.14 -3.60
N ALA A 130 9.26 1.76 -3.99
CA ALA A 130 8.95 3.10 -3.54
C ALA A 130 7.53 3.21 -3.03
N VAL A 131 7.30 4.17 -2.16
CA VAL A 131 5.99 4.61 -1.69
C VAL A 131 5.82 6.10 -1.94
N GLY A 132 4.60 6.57 -2.13
CA GLY A 132 4.25 7.98 -2.22
C GLY A 132 2.91 8.24 -1.58
N HIS A 133 2.67 9.47 -1.16
CA HIS A 133 1.35 9.95 -0.77
C HIS A 133 1.16 11.42 -1.10
N THR A 134 -0.10 11.84 -1.04
CA THR A 134 -0.49 13.25 -0.99
C THR A 134 -0.81 13.61 0.45
N ASP A 135 -0.13 14.61 1.00
CA ASP A 135 -0.59 15.26 2.22
C ASP A 135 -1.66 16.30 1.88
N VAL A 136 -2.73 16.39 2.65
CA VAL A 136 -3.81 17.37 2.47
C VAL A 136 -4.14 18.11 3.77
N SER A 137 -4.50 19.38 3.67
CA SER A 137 -5.23 20.10 4.74
C SER A 137 -6.30 20.99 4.14
N SER A 138 -6.78 21.99 4.90
CA SER A 138 -7.88 22.88 4.52
C SER A 138 -7.74 23.47 3.11
N SER A 139 -6.51 23.79 2.68
CA SER A 139 -6.25 24.18 1.29
C SER A 139 -4.94 23.64 0.69
N ARG A 140 -4.11 22.98 1.50
CA ARG A 140 -2.75 22.55 1.11
C ARG A 140 -2.76 21.18 0.52
N THR A 141 -1.87 20.95 -0.44
CA THR A 141 -1.58 19.63 -0.97
C THR A 141 -0.09 19.48 -1.25
N ASN A 142 0.56 18.46 -0.69
CA ASN A 142 1.97 18.19 -0.96
C ASN A 142 2.14 16.75 -1.46
N ILE A 143 3.10 16.52 -2.35
CA ILE A 143 3.52 15.18 -2.76
C ILE A 143 4.77 14.84 -1.98
N VAL A 144 4.72 13.73 -1.24
CA VAL A 144 5.85 13.19 -0.49
C VAL A 144 5.99 11.73 -0.86
N GLY A 145 7.21 11.26 -1.06
CA GLY A 145 7.46 9.85 -1.29
C GLY A 145 8.73 9.37 -0.63
N ALA A 146 8.97 8.08 -0.73
CA ALA A 146 10.20 7.47 -0.27
C ALA A 146 10.63 6.34 -1.19
N VAL A 147 11.94 6.24 -1.40
CA VAL A 147 12.56 5.06 -1.98
C VAL A 147 13.06 4.19 -0.83
N ILE A 148 12.70 2.92 -0.85
CA ILE A 148 12.89 1.99 0.26
C ILE A 148 13.74 0.81 -0.22
N GLY A 149 14.90 0.64 0.42
CA GLY A 149 15.74 -0.54 0.27
C GLY A 149 15.45 -1.58 1.36
N GLN A 150 15.59 -2.86 1.03
CA GLN A 150 15.43 -3.96 1.98
C GLN A 150 16.36 -5.12 1.63
N ASN A 151 16.88 -5.80 2.65
CA ASN A 151 17.67 -7.01 2.52
C ASN A 151 16.83 -8.24 2.91
N PRO A 152 17.03 -9.39 2.27
CA PRO A 152 16.20 -10.57 2.52
C PRO A 152 16.62 -11.29 3.80
N ASP A 153 17.88 -11.12 4.23
CA ASP A 153 18.43 -11.67 5.48
C ASP A 153 18.05 -10.83 6.71
N ALA A 154 17.39 -9.68 6.50
CA ALA A 154 16.87 -8.80 7.54
C ALA A 154 15.57 -8.16 7.04
N PRO A 155 14.52 -8.95 6.74
CA PRO A 155 13.28 -8.46 6.15
C PRO A 155 12.55 -7.48 7.08
N GLU A 156 12.81 -7.52 8.38
CA GLU A 156 12.30 -6.56 9.35
C GLU A 156 12.88 -5.15 9.14
N ARG A 157 14.02 -4.97 8.45
CA ARG A 157 14.66 -3.65 8.32
C ARG A 157 14.43 -3.01 6.96
N LEU A 158 13.81 -1.83 6.97
CA LEU A 158 13.65 -0.96 5.80
C LEU A 158 14.60 0.24 5.87
N TYR A 159 15.25 0.53 4.74
CA TYR A 159 16.12 1.69 4.58
C TYR A 159 15.40 2.76 3.75
N VAL A 160 14.84 3.74 4.44
CA VAL A 160 13.91 4.71 3.87
C VAL A 160 14.62 6.01 3.53
N GLU A 161 14.54 6.41 2.27
CA GLU A 161 14.91 7.75 1.82
C GLU A 161 13.65 8.53 1.45
N ARG A 162 13.18 9.35 2.39
CA ARG A 162 12.01 10.22 2.20
C ARG A 162 12.41 11.49 1.46
N THR A 163 11.65 11.84 0.43
CA THR A 163 11.81 13.03 -0.38
C THR A 163 10.47 13.76 -0.55
N VAL A 164 10.47 15.07 -0.35
CA VAL A 164 9.37 15.95 -0.75
C VAL A 164 9.39 16.06 -2.27
N GLY A 165 8.36 15.53 -2.93
CA GLY A 165 8.26 15.50 -4.38
C GLY A 165 7.75 16.82 -4.97
N ALA A 166 6.74 17.43 -4.35
CA ALA A 166 6.23 18.74 -4.74
C ALA A 166 5.44 19.39 -3.61
N ILE A 167 5.38 20.73 -3.57
CA ILE A 167 4.59 21.49 -2.58
C ILE A 167 3.64 22.48 -3.24
N SER A 168 2.46 22.69 -2.65
CA SER A 168 1.45 23.61 -3.16
C SER A 168 1.72 25.08 -2.89
N ARG A 169 2.77 25.46 -2.15
CA ARG A 169 3.01 26.85 -1.74
C ARG A 169 4.46 27.27 -1.89
N LEU A 170 4.67 28.56 -2.15
CA LEU A 170 5.99 29.19 -2.17
C LEU A 170 6.66 29.22 -0.79
N VAL A 171 5.86 29.39 0.26
CA VAL A 171 6.31 29.46 1.66
C VAL A 171 5.25 28.83 2.56
N GLN A 172 5.66 28.38 3.75
CA GLN A 172 4.81 27.65 4.70
C GLN A 172 3.48 28.36 5.03
N ASN A 173 3.50 29.69 5.18
CA ASN A 173 2.31 30.51 5.50
C ASN A 173 1.71 31.25 4.28
N GLY A 174 2.09 30.87 3.05
CA GLY A 174 1.58 31.49 1.82
C GLY A 174 0.23 30.92 1.38
N GLY A 175 -0.35 31.51 0.33
CA GLY A 175 -1.49 30.91 -0.37
C GLY A 175 -1.06 29.78 -1.31
N ASP A 176 -2.01 28.92 -1.68
CA ASP A 176 -1.74 27.77 -2.55
C ASP A 176 -1.59 28.22 -4.02
N THR A 177 -0.53 27.75 -4.67
CA THR A 177 -0.18 28.01 -6.07
C THR A 177 -0.46 26.81 -6.98
N ALA A 178 -0.84 25.67 -6.41
CA ALA A 178 -1.22 24.46 -7.12
C ALA A 178 -2.07 23.55 -6.21
N THR A 179 -2.94 22.74 -6.80
CA THR A 179 -3.51 21.55 -6.15
C THR A 179 -2.83 20.32 -6.73
N LEU A 180 -2.38 19.43 -5.86
CA LEU A 180 -1.59 18.25 -6.20
C LEU A 180 -2.34 16.98 -5.78
N ALA A 181 -2.27 15.94 -6.63
CA ALA A 181 -2.90 14.66 -6.36
C ALA A 181 -2.06 13.49 -6.90
N LEU A 182 -1.49 12.71 -5.98
CA LEU A 182 -0.73 11.51 -6.31
C LEU A 182 -1.60 10.47 -6.97
N GLY A 183 -1.12 9.95 -8.10
CA GLY A 183 -1.70 8.81 -8.77
C GLY A 183 -0.92 7.51 -8.51
N ALA A 184 0.40 7.52 -8.73
CA ALA A 184 1.23 6.32 -8.59
C ALA A 184 2.70 6.65 -8.26
N VAL A 185 3.45 5.62 -7.85
CA VAL A 185 4.93 5.64 -7.82
C VAL A 185 5.51 4.39 -8.48
N ASP A 186 6.74 4.45 -8.96
CA ASP A 186 7.49 3.26 -9.40
C ASP A 186 8.71 2.96 -8.53
N ALA A 187 9.32 1.79 -8.74
CA ALA A 187 10.44 1.32 -7.91
C ALA A 187 11.74 2.13 -8.07
N HIS A 188 11.84 2.98 -9.09
CA HIS A 188 12.93 3.95 -9.25
C HIS A 188 12.68 5.25 -8.47
N GLY A 189 11.50 5.39 -7.86
CA GLY A 189 11.10 6.61 -7.17
C GLY A 189 10.56 7.69 -8.11
N ASN A 190 10.07 7.32 -9.30
CA ASN A 190 9.27 8.24 -10.10
C ASN A 190 7.88 8.36 -9.48
N ALA A 191 7.51 9.55 -9.01
CA ALA A 191 6.16 9.87 -8.56
C ALA A 191 5.36 10.50 -9.71
N TYR A 192 4.16 9.99 -9.96
CA TYR A 192 3.26 10.44 -11.02
C TYR A 192 2.02 11.04 -10.40
N PHE A 193 1.74 12.30 -10.71
CA PHE A 193 0.64 13.02 -10.08
C PHE A 193 0.01 14.02 -11.03
N ARG A 194 -1.23 14.37 -10.71
CA ARG A 194 -1.97 15.46 -11.33
C ARG A 194 -1.66 16.76 -10.59
N ALA A 195 -1.54 17.85 -11.34
CA ALA A 195 -1.44 19.19 -10.78
C ALA A 195 -2.34 20.16 -11.55
N ASP A 196 -3.11 20.97 -10.84
CA ASP A 196 -4.02 21.96 -11.45
C ASP A 196 -4.12 23.24 -10.62
N ASP A 197 -4.90 24.20 -11.14
CA ASP A 197 -5.15 25.48 -10.49
C ASP A 197 -6.48 25.54 -9.71
N TRP A 198 -7.15 24.40 -9.52
CA TRP A 198 -8.42 24.26 -8.80
C TRP A 198 -8.18 24.37 -7.29
N ASN A 199 -8.47 25.53 -6.69
CA ASN A 199 -8.11 25.99 -5.33
C ASN A 199 -6.75 26.69 -5.20
N SER A 200 -6.06 26.97 -6.31
CA SER A 200 -4.97 27.94 -6.25
C SER A 200 -5.52 29.35 -6.02
N ASP A 201 -4.82 30.16 -5.23
CA ASP A 201 -5.25 31.53 -4.94
C ASP A 201 -5.08 32.40 -6.21
N PRO A 202 -6.20 32.91 -6.77
CA PRO A 202 -6.17 33.63 -8.04
C PRO A 202 -5.44 34.98 -7.95
N ALA A 203 -5.21 35.51 -6.75
CA ALA A 203 -4.44 36.73 -6.52
C ALA A 203 -2.95 36.55 -6.85
N PHE A 204 -2.42 35.31 -6.80
CA PHE A 204 -1.07 35.04 -7.26
C PHE A 204 -1.05 34.91 -8.78
N ALA A 205 -0.37 35.85 -9.43
CA ALA A 205 -0.08 35.78 -10.86
C ALA A 205 0.83 34.57 -11.19
N VAL A 206 1.74 34.24 -10.26
CA VAL A 206 2.64 33.09 -10.32
C VAL A 206 1.98 31.89 -9.64
N ARG A 207 1.26 31.09 -10.44
CA ARG A 207 0.62 29.84 -10.01
C ARG A 207 0.53 28.89 -11.19
N ILE A 208 0.37 27.60 -10.94
CA ILE A 208 0.14 26.63 -12.00
C ILE A 208 -1.13 27.01 -12.79
N LYS A 209 -1.20 26.61 -14.05
CA LYS A 209 -2.35 26.85 -14.93
C LYS A 209 -2.83 25.56 -15.57
N GLY A 210 -4.13 25.46 -15.81
CA GLY A 210 -4.77 24.34 -16.53
C GLY A 210 -4.54 22.98 -15.87
N ASP A 211 -4.85 21.92 -16.62
CA ASP A 211 -4.61 20.54 -16.21
C ASP A 211 -3.19 20.09 -16.58
N ASN A 212 -2.50 19.48 -15.61
CA ASN A 212 -1.13 19.00 -15.76
C ASN A 212 -0.98 17.57 -15.25
N LEU A 213 -0.15 16.80 -15.94
CA LEU A 213 0.34 15.50 -15.49
C LEU A 213 1.84 15.60 -15.35
N VAL A 214 2.33 15.34 -14.14
CA VAL A 214 3.70 15.60 -13.74
C VAL A 214 4.35 14.31 -13.27
N ARG A 215 5.59 14.09 -13.71
CA ARG A 215 6.48 13.08 -13.16
C ARG A 215 7.60 13.78 -12.39
N VAL A 216 7.89 13.30 -11.19
CA VAL A 216 9.06 13.71 -10.41
C VAL A 216 9.92 12.49 -10.10
N ASN A 217 11.20 12.53 -10.45
CA ASN A 217 12.18 11.54 -10.02
C ASN A 217 12.70 11.93 -8.62
N LEU A 218 12.19 11.26 -7.58
CA LEU A 218 12.50 11.58 -6.19
C LEU A 218 14.00 11.46 -5.87
N PRO A 219 14.75 10.43 -6.33
CA PRO A 219 16.19 10.37 -6.10
C PRO A 219 17.01 11.52 -6.69
N GLN A 220 16.55 12.12 -7.79
CA GLN A 220 17.20 13.22 -8.49
C GLN A 220 16.92 14.59 -7.87
N ARG A 221 15.95 14.72 -6.95
CA ARG A 221 15.65 15.98 -6.27
C ARG A 221 16.88 16.55 -5.58
N SER A 222 17.15 17.84 -5.82
CA SER A 222 18.24 18.55 -5.16
C SER A 222 18.05 18.58 -3.64
N ALA A 223 19.09 18.21 -2.90
CA ALA A 223 19.07 18.19 -1.43
C ALA A 223 19.49 19.54 -0.79
N THR A 224 19.94 20.52 -1.58
CA THR A 224 20.49 21.80 -1.06
C THR A 224 20.27 22.96 -2.04
N GLY A 225 20.11 24.18 -1.50
CA GLY A 225 20.11 25.45 -2.26
C GLY A 225 18.72 26.05 -2.50
N ALA A 226 18.66 27.22 -3.16
CA ALA A 226 17.41 27.95 -3.43
C ALA A 226 16.40 27.17 -4.31
N SER A 227 16.85 26.14 -5.03
CA SER A 227 16.01 25.18 -5.76
C SER A 227 15.53 24.00 -4.91
N ALA A 228 15.84 23.95 -3.61
CA ALA A 228 15.47 22.84 -2.74
C ALA A 228 13.95 22.77 -2.52
N LEU A 229 13.24 23.90 -2.51
CA LEU A 229 11.79 23.88 -2.43
C LEU A 229 11.19 23.42 -3.77
N ASN A 230 10.56 22.25 -3.73
CA ASN A 230 10.04 21.54 -4.89
C ASN A 230 8.72 22.13 -5.41
N ILE A 231 8.76 23.38 -5.85
CA ILE A 231 7.57 24.14 -6.22
C ILE A 231 7.29 24.03 -7.72
N LEU A 232 6.00 23.96 -8.07
CA LEU A 232 5.47 24.02 -9.43
C LEU A 232 4.71 25.34 -9.65
N LEU A 233 4.99 26.04 -10.75
CA LEU A 233 4.47 27.38 -10.97
C LEU A 233 4.58 27.83 -12.41
N ASN A 234 3.85 28.89 -12.75
CA ASN A 234 3.96 29.57 -14.04
C ASN A 234 4.66 30.91 -13.82
N LEU A 235 5.97 30.99 -14.11
CA LEU A 235 6.74 32.24 -13.98
C LEU A 235 6.58 33.12 -15.22
N PHE A 236 6.42 32.50 -16.40
CA PHE A 236 6.40 33.17 -17.69
C PHE A 236 5.36 32.51 -18.62
N ASN A 237 4.50 33.34 -19.21
CA ASN A 237 3.42 32.87 -20.09
C ASN A 237 3.99 32.20 -21.37
N PRO A 238 3.52 31.01 -21.82
CA PRO A 238 2.36 30.23 -21.35
C PRO A 238 2.65 28.86 -20.67
N THR A 239 3.86 28.56 -20.21
CA THR A 239 4.22 27.22 -19.74
C THR A 239 4.41 27.15 -18.22
N ASN A 240 3.88 26.11 -17.58
CA ASN A 240 4.23 25.80 -16.20
C ASN A 240 5.65 25.21 -16.16
N GLU A 241 6.37 25.49 -15.07
CA GLU A 241 7.75 25.09 -14.83
C GLU A 241 7.92 24.61 -13.39
N ALA A 242 9.03 23.91 -13.13
CA ALA A 242 9.43 23.46 -11.81
C ALA A 242 10.75 24.13 -11.41
N PHE A 243 10.90 24.44 -10.11
CA PHE A 243 12.14 25.00 -9.56
C PHE A 243 13.35 24.07 -9.75
N ASP A 244 13.13 22.76 -9.63
CA ASP A 244 14.09 21.71 -9.99
C ASP A 244 13.57 20.95 -11.20
N ASN A 245 13.88 21.52 -12.38
CA ASN A 245 13.52 21.01 -13.69
C ASN A 245 14.33 19.75 -14.08
N GLY A 246 15.46 19.48 -13.43
CA GLY A 246 16.26 18.28 -13.70
C GLY A 246 15.54 17.01 -13.23
N ALA A 247 14.83 17.10 -12.11
CA ALA A 247 14.05 16.00 -11.55
C ALA A 247 12.58 15.98 -11.99
N THR A 248 12.06 17.03 -12.63
CA THR A 248 10.63 17.20 -12.93
C THR A 248 10.35 17.19 -14.43
N ALA A 249 9.33 16.46 -14.86
CA ALA A 249 8.84 16.49 -16.23
C ALA A 249 7.32 16.75 -16.25
N PHE A 250 6.90 17.76 -17.02
CA PHE A 250 5.49 17.98 -17.33
C PHE A 250 5.12 17.20 -18.59
N ILE A 251 4.41 16.09 -18.42
CA ILE A 251 3.94 15.26 -19.53
C ILE A 251 2.69 15.86 -20.15
N ALA A 252 1.83 16.47 -19.34
CA ALA A 252 0.82 17.42 -19.80
C ALA A 252 1.08 18.74 -19.09
N ASN A 253 1.13 19.84 -19.85
CA ASN A 253 1.47 21.16 -19.35
C ASN A 253 0.43 22.18 -19.81
N ASN A 254 -0.28 22.79 -18.85
CA ASN A 254 -1.28 23.82 -19.07
C ASN A 254 -2.32 23.42 -20.15
N THR A 255 -2.83 22.19 -20.03
CA THR A 255 -3.80 21.67 -20.99
C THR A 255 -5.22 22.02 -20.57
N THR A 256 -6.15 22.04 -21.53
CA THR A 256 -7.58 22.17 -21.26
C THR A 256 -8.29 20.82 -21.15
N THR A 257 -7.56 19.72 -21.38
CA THR A 257 -8.10 18.37 -21.26
C THR A 257 -8.00 17.94 -19.82
N THR A 258 -9.14 17.84 -19.15
CA THR A 258 -9.19 17.30 -17.80
C THR A 258 -8.94 15.80 -17.84
N VAL A 259 -7.92 15.39 -17.09
CA VAL A 259 -7.51 14.01 -16.92
C VAL A 259 -7.63 13.66 -15.44
N ASN A 260 -7.99 12.43 -15.18
CA ASN A 260 -7.99 11.88 -13.84
C ASN A 260 -6.57 11.79 -13.24
N THR A 261 -6.45 11.34 -11.98
CA THR A 261 -5.12 11.07 -11.41
C THR A 261 -4.41 9.99 -12.22
N PRO A 262 -3.15 10.20 -12.63
CA PRO A 262 -2.48 9.31 -13.56
C PRO A 262 -2.06 7.99 -12.90
N HIS A 263 -1.61 7.04 -13.70
CA HIS A 263 -0.75 5.96 -13.26
C HIS A 263 0.59 6.01 -14.04
N GLY A 264 1.63 5.41 -13.48
CA GLY A 264 2.92 5.23 -14.15
C GLY A 264 3.10 3.83 -14.73
N ILE A 265 3.88 3.71 -15.79
CA ILE A 265 4.52 2.44 -16.18
C ILE A 265 5.91 2.47 -15.58
N PRO A 266 6.26 1.49 -14.72
CA PRO A 266 7.56 1.45 -14.09
C PRO A 266 8.70 1.52 -15.10
N GLU A 267 9.69 2.38 -14.84
CA GLU A 267 10.90 2.52 -15.67
C GLU A 267 11.68 1.20 -15.80
N ALA A 268 11.53 0.29 -14.84
CA ALA A 268 12.15 -1.03 -14.86
C ALA A 268 11.65 -1.94 -16.00
N LEU A 269 10.49 -1.64 -16.58
CA LEU A 269 9.85 -2.49 -17.58
C LEU A 269 10.28 -2.11 -19.00
N GLY A 270 10.63 -3.13 -19.80
CA GLY A 270 10.88 -2.98 -21.23
C GLY A 270 12.23 -2.36 -21.61
N GLY A 271 13.20 -2.32 -20.70
CA GLY A 271 14.54 -1.75 -20.95
C GLY A 271 14.52 -0.27 -21.30
N GLN A 272 13.44 0.43 -20.95
CA GLN A 272 13.26 1.84 -21.25
C GLN A 272 14.03 2.70 -20.24
N VAL A 273 14.69 3.75 -20.73
CA VAL A 273 15.40 4.73 -19.87
C VAL A 273 14.45 5.84 -19.40
N ILE A 274 13.15 5.76 -19.76
CA ILE A 274 12.19 6.84 -19.54
C ILE A 274 10.90 6.26 -18.96
N ALA A 275 10.65 6.58 -17.69
CA ALA A 275 9.34 6.40 -17.05
C ALA A 275 8.22 7.06 -17.85
N GLN A 276 7.14 6.33 -18.09
CA GLN A 276 5.96 6.80 -18.80
C GLN A 276 4.78 6.95 -17.86
N LEU A 277 3.85 7.83 -18.20
CA LEU A 277 2.58 7.94 -17.46
C LEU A 277 1.39 7.90 -18.42
N PHE A 278 0.27 7.46 -17.86
CA PHE A 278 -1.01 7.45 -18.55
C PHE A 278 -2.14 7.81 -17.60
N GLY A 279 -3.29 8.17 -18.16
CA GLY A 279 -4.52 8.44 -17.43
C GLY A 279 -5.73 8.28 -18.36
N LEU A 280 -6.91 8.57 -17.85
CA LEU A 280 -8.15 8.64 -18.62
C LEU A 280 -8.67 10.07 -18.57
N ASP A 281 -8.98 10.63 -19.72
CA ASP A 281 -9.70 11.90 -19.76
C ASP A 281 -11.20 11.70 -19.51
N PHE A 282 -11.95 12.79 -19.35
CA PHE A 282 -13.39 12.74 -19.09
C PHE A 282 -14.23 12.42 -20.35
N GLU A 283 -13.61 12.35 -21.52
CA GLU A 283 -14.19 11.69 -22.70
C GLU A 283 -13.92 10.16 -22.67
N GLY A 284 -13.19 9.68 -21.66
CA GLY A 284 -12.71 8.33 -21.39
C GLY A 284 -11.71 7.81 -22.43
N LYS A 285 -10.91 8.68 -23.03
CA LYS A 285 -9.78 8.31 -23.87
C LYS A 285 -8.57 8.02 -22.98
N LEU A 286 -7.78 7.02 -23.36
CA LEU A 286 -6.47 6.79 -22.77
C LEU A 286 -5.55 7.90 -23.25
N VAL A 287 -5.02 8.68 -22.31
CA VAL A 287 -3.98 9.67 -22.56
C VAL A 287 -2.65 9.16 -22.02
N ALA A 288 -1.56 9.28 -22.79
CA ALA A 288 -0.25 8.83 -22.34
C ALA A 288 0.89 9.70 -22.90
N GLY A 289 2.02 9.73 -22.18
CA GLY A 289 3.22 10.47 -22.57
C GLY A 289 4.47 10.11 -21.75
N ALA A 290 5.63 10.62 -22.20
CA ALA A 290 6.95 10.29 -21.64
C ALA A 290 7.89 11.48 -21.40
N THR A 291 7.86 12.53 -22.23
CA THR A 291 8.79 13.69 -22.10
C THR A 291 8.14 15.07 -22.23
N ALA A 292 7.12 15.26 -23.07
CA ALA A 292 6.23 16.44 -23.08
C ALA A 292 5.01 16.25 -24.01
N GLN A 293 3.85 16.78 -23.62
CA GLN A 293 2.54 16.68 -24.28
C GLN A 293 1.98 15.24 -24.42
N PHE A 294 0.65 15.15 -24.60
CA PHE A 294 -0.02 13.88 -24.87
C PHE A 294 0.33 13.38 -26.28
N ALA A 295 1.22 12.40 -26.38
CA ALA A 295 1.55 11.77 -27.64
C ALA A 295 0.57 10.63 -28.01
N THR A 296 -0.22 10.14 -27.05
CA THR A 296 -1.33 9.22 -27.28
C THR A 296 -2.60 9.76 -26.63
N ARG A 297 -3.71 9.76 -27.39
CA ARG A 297 -5.06 10.06 -26.93
C ARG A 297 -6.07 9.23 -27.73
N VAL A 298 -6.43 8.04 -27.25
CA VAL A 298 -7.13 7.02 -28.06
C VAL A 298 -8.25 6.27 -27.32
N LEU A 299 -9.21 5.76 -28.08
CA LEU A 299 -10.31 4.91 -27.58
C LEU A 299 -10.04 3.41 -27.73
N THR A 300 -8.95 3.00 -28.38
CA THR A 300 -8.67 1.59 -28.72
C THR A 300 -8.39 0.68 -27.53
N HIS A 301 -8.26 1.23 -26.32
CA HIS A 301 -8.19 0.47 -25.07
C HIS A 301 -9.57 -0.01 -24.58
N ARG A 302 -10.65 0.53 -25.15
CA ARG A 302 -12.01 0.15 -24.80
C ARG A 302 -12.42 -1.10 -25.54
N ALA A 303 -12.97 -2.05 -24.81
CA ALA A 303 -13.67 -3.18 -25.39
C ALA A 303 -14.95 -2.72 -26.11
N GLU A 304 -15.40 -3.57 -27.04
CA GLU A 304 -16.68 -3.36 -27.72
C GLU A 304 -17.82 -3.26 -26.69
N GLY A 305 -18.76 -2.33 -26.93
CA GLY A 305 -19.88 -2.06 -26.03
C GLY A 305 -19.59 -1.06 -24.90
N VAL A 306 -18.35 -0.62 -24.69
CA VAL A 306 -18.02 0.40 -23.69
C VAL A 306 -18.29 1.81 -24.22
N VAL A 307 -19.27 2.49 -23.63
CA VAL A 307 -19.64 3.87 -24.01
C VAL A 307 -18.95 4.93 -23.13
N GLY A 308 -18.54 4.56 -21.93
CA GLY A 308 -17.83 5.44 -21.00
C GLY A 308 -17.04 4.68 -19.95
N LEU A 309 -16.15 5.39 -19.27
CA LEU A 309 -15.36 4.87 -18.15
C LEU A 309 -15.64 5.68 -16.88
N ARG A 310 -15.37 5.09 -15.72
CA ARG A 310 -15.47 5.71 -14.40
C ARG A 310 -14.22 5.43 -13.58
N GLY A 311 -13.90 6.36 -12.68
CA GLY A 311 -12.79 6.24 -11.75
C GLY A 311 -11.42 6.44 -12.42
N ASN A 312 -10.39 6.13 -11.65
CA ASN A 312 -9.00 6.22 -12.05
C ASN A 312 -8.54 4.90 -12.65
N ALA A 313 -7.62 4.97 -13.62
CA ALA A 313 -7.10 3.76 -14.23
C ALA A 313 -6.29 2.95 -13.20
N SER A 314 -6.45 1.64 -13.25
CA SER A 314 -5.68 0.68 -12.48
C SER A 314 -4.61 0.07 -13.36
N TYR A 315 -3.49 -0.32 -12.78
CA TYR A 315 -2.36 -0.92 -13.50
C TYR A 315 -1.87 -2.18 -12.79
N SER A 316 -1.44 -3.16 -13.59
CA SER A 316 -0.67 -4.30 -13.12
C SER A 316 0.51 -4.56 -14.06
N THR A 317 1.60 -5.05 -13.50
CA THR A 317 2.75 -5.52 -14.31
C THR A 317 2.46 -6.83 -15.05
N SER A 318 1.35 -7.49 -14.75
CA SER A 318 0.91 -8.68 -15.48
C SER A 318 0.60 -8.35 -16.95
N THR A 319 1.12 -9.19 -17.85
CA THR A 319 0.91 -9.09 -19.30
C THR A 319 -0.08 -10.14 -19.81
N VAL A 320 -0.94 -10.68 -18.93
CA VAL A 320 -1.91 -11.74 -19.26
C VAL A 320 -2.86 -11.33 -20.40
N PHE A 321 -3.17 -10.05 -20.58
CA PHE A 321 -3.98 -9.57 -21.71
C PHE A 321 -3.19 -9.30 -23.01
N GLY A 322 -1.94 -9.72 -23.08
CA GLY A 322 -1.06 -9.41 -24.20
C GLY A 322 -0.39 -8.05 -24.04
N GLY A 323 0.38 -7.68 -25.06
CA GLY A 323 1.33 -6.58 -24.96
C GLY A 323 2.55 -6.94 -24.10
N ASN A 324 3.35 -5.95 -23.76
CA ASN A 324 4.62 -6.12 -23.06
C ASN A 324 4.89 -5.03 -21.99
N ALA A 325 3.93 -4.12 -21.75
CA ALA A 325 4.05 -3.03 -20.79
C ALA A 325 3.15 -3.20 -19.55
N GLY A 326 2.35 -4.27 -19.48
CA GLY A 326 1.44 -4.58 -18.37
C GLY A 326 -0.02 -4.56 -18.79
N SER A 327 -0.92 -4.46 -17.83
CA SER A 327 -2.38 -4.41 -18.04
C SER A 327 -3.00 -3.20 -17.37
N LEU A 328 -4.00 -2.63 -18.02
CA LEU A 328 -4.82 -1.51 -17.55
C LEU A 328 -6.24 -1.97 -17.28
N ALA A 329 -6.88 -1.48 -16.23
CA ALA A 329 -8.32 -1.62 -16.04
C ALA A 329 -8.99 -0.34 -15.56
N ALA A 330 -10.29 -0.24 -15.85
CA ALA A 330 -11.16 0.81 -15.36
C ALA A 330 -12.60 0.31 -15.24
N LEU A 331 -13.39 0.99 -14.41
CA LEU A 331 -14.83 0.75 -14.35
C LEU A 331 -15.48 1.24 -15.65
N ALA A 332 -16.44 0.49 -16.16
CA ALA A 332 -17.00 0.69 -17.49
C ALA A 332 -18.52 0.85 -17.46
N VAL A 333 -18.98 1.78 -18.29
CA VAL A 333 -20.38 2.02 -18.59
C VAL A 333 -20.67 1.44 -19.96
N THR A 334 -21.67 0.55 -20.03
CA THR A 334 -22.13 -0.10 -21.27
C THR A 334 -23.39 0.57 -21.83
N SER A 335 -24.19 1.17 -20.95
CA SER A 335 -25.37 1.99 -21.30
C SER A 335 -25.74 2.91 -20.13
N GLY A 336 -26.43 4.02 -20.42
CA GLY A 336 -26.82 4.99 -19.40
C GLY A 336 -25.62 5.60 -18.66
N GLU A 337 -25.72 5.74 -17.34
CA GLU A 337 -24.67 6.34 -16.51
C GLU A 337 -23.97 5.36 -15.57
N ARG A 338 -24.52 4.14 -15.43
CA ARG A 338 -24.15 3.15 -14.42
C ARG A 338 -22.89 2.37 -14.79
N ALA A 339 -21.90 2.35 -13.91
CA ALA A 339 -20.73 1.48 -14.05
C ALA A 339 -21.10 0.01 -13.77
N SER A 340 -21.47 -0.74 -14.80
CA SER A 340 -21.96 -2.14 -14.67
C SER A 340 -20.99 -3.20 -15.17
N ALA A 341 -19.80 -2.77 -15.59
CA ALA A 341 -18.78 -3.67 -16.11
C ALA A 341 -17.37 -3.19 -15.74
N ILE A 342 -16.39 -4.05 -15.98
CA ILE A 342 -14.96 -3.73 -15.92
C ILE A 342 -14.39 -3.77 -17.34
N ASN A 343 -13.68 -2.74 -17.76
CA ASN A 343 -12.89 -2.75 -18.98
C ASN A 343 -11.43 -3.08 -18.64
N VAL A 344 -10.87 -4.12 -19.24
CA VAL A 344 -9.45 -4.47 -19.10
C VAL A 344 -8.77 -4.46 -20.46
N CYS A 345 -7.50 -4.07 -20.53
CA CYS A 345 -6.73 -3.96 -21.76
C CYS A 345 -5.24 -4.21 -21.49
N GLY A 346 -4.57 -4.94 -22.39
CA GLY A 346 -3.12 -5.06 -22.37
C GLY A 346 -2.47 -3.78 -22.87
N LEU A 347 -1.28 -3.46 -22.38
CA LEU A 347 -0.49 -2.31 -22.78
C LEU A 347 0.78 -2.76 -23.49
N SER A 348 1.17 -2.03 -24.54
CA SER A 348 2.36 -2.29 -25.34
C SER A 348 3.25 -1.06 -25.43
N PHE A 349 4.55 -1.27 -25.27
CA PHE A 349 5.57 -0.36 -25.75
C PHE A 349 5.53 -0.37 -27.29
N GLY A 350 5.18 0.77 -27.89
CA GLY A 350 5.29 0.94 -29.34
C GLY A 350 6.74 1.09 -29.80
N PRO A 351 7.00 1.09 -31.13
CA PRO A 351 8.31 1.44 -31.68
C PRO A 351 8.69 2.92 -31.43
N VAL A 352 7.70 3.76 -31.08
CA VAL A 352 7.86 5.15 -30.65
C VAL A 352 7.07 5.31 -29.36
N LEU A 353 7.67 5.93 -28.34
CA LEU A 353 6.99 6.30 -27.10
C LEU A 353 5.78 7.21 -27.40
N PRO A 354 4.66 7.10 -26.67
CA PRO A 354 4.48 6.40 -25.39
C PRO A 354 3.73 5.06 -25.55
N VAL A 355 3.31 4.49 -24.42
CA VAL A 355 2.52 3.25 -24.36
C VAL A 355 1.22 3.38 -25.16
N SER A 356 0.83 2.27 -25.78
CA SER A 356 -0.42 2.15 -26.52
C SER A 356 -1.18 0.86 -26.12
N PRO A 357 -2.50 0.81 -26.36
CA PRO A 357 -3.26 -0.42 -26.15
C PRO A 357 -2.74 -1.56 -27.04
N ALA A 358 -2.55 -2.74 -26.46
CA ALA A 358 -2.16 -3.92 -27.22
C ALA A 358 -3.30 -4.33 -28.16
N PRO A 359 -3.04 -4.64 -29.44
CA PRO A 359 -4.08 -5.05 -30.39
C PRO A 359 -4.84 -6.29 -29.88
N ASN A 360 -6.16 -6.31 -30.08
CA ASN A 360 -7.05 -7.43 -29.69
C ASN A 360 -7.03 -7.80 -28.20
N SER A 361 -6.44 -6.96 -27.34
CA SER A 361 -6.40 -7.16 -25.89
C SER A 361 -7.61 -6.66 -25.10
N PRO A 362 -8.37 -5.62 -25.53
CA PRO A 362 -9.48 -5.13 -24.71
C PRO A 362 -10.52 -6.21 -24.43
N ARG A 363 -11.02 -6.26 -23.19
CA ARG A 363 -12.10 -7.14 -22.73
C ARG A 363 -13.09 -6.38 -21.87
N LEU A 364 -14.37 -6.71 -22.07
CA LEU A 364 -15.48 -6.22 -21.27
C LEU A 364 -15.94 -7.34 -20.32
N LEU A 365 -15.84 -7.10 -19.02
CA LEU A 365 -16.30 -8.03 -17.99
C LEU A 365 -17.60 -7.46 -17.40
N SER A 366 -18.74 -7.91 -17.92
CA SER A 366 -20.05 -7.45 -17.44
C SER A 366 -20.45 -8.17 -16.15
N LEU A 367 -20.88 -7.41 -15.14
CA LEU A 367 -21.35 -7.97 -13.87
C LEU A 367 -22.61 -8.82 -14.14
N PRO A 368 -22.64 -10.11 -13.74
CA PRO A 368 -23.80 -10.97 -14.02
C PRO A 368 -24.97 -10.64 -13.10
N ALA A 369 -26.18 -10.96 -13.58
CA ALA A 369 -27.43 -10.79 -12.84
C ALA A 369 -28.19 -12.13 -12.81
N PRO A 370 -28.25 -12.83 -11.67
CA PRO A 370 -27.57 -12.52 -10.40
C PRO A 370 -26.06 -12.84 -10.46
N ILE A 371 -25.31 -12.29 -9.50
CA ILE A 371 -24.01 -12.81 -9.08
C ILE A 371 -24.20 -13.63 -7.80
N ASN A 372 -23.63 -14.82 -7.74
CA ASN A 372 -23.72 -15.69 -6.59
C ASN A 372 -22.33 -15.87 -5.96
N GLY A 373 -22.28 -15.88 -4.64
CA GLY A 373 -21.09 -16.15 -3.85
C GLY A 373 -21.22 -17.40 -2.99
N PRO A 374 -20.13 -17.82 -2.32
CA PRO A 374 -20.15 -18.88 -1.31
C PRO A 374 -21.13 -18.57 -0.16
N GLY A 375 -21.54 -19.59 0.59
CA GLY A 375 -22.42 -19.41 1.76
C GLY A 375 -23.84 -18.94 1.44
N GLY A 376 -24.29 -19.05 0.19
CA GLY A 376 -25.63 -18.67 -0.25
C GLY A 376 -25.83 -17.17 -0.52
N PHE A 377 -24.75 -16.38 -0.53
CA PHE A 377 -24.83 -14.97 -0.91
C PHE A 377 -25.26 -14.82 -2.38
N SER A 378 -26.18 -13.90 -2.64
CA SER A 378 -26.61 -13.54 -3.99
C SER A 378 -26.89 -12.04 -4.06
N ALA A 379 -26.44 -11.40 -5.14
CA ALA A 379 -26.64 -9.98 -5.39
C ALA A 379 -26.93 -9.74 -6.88
N ASN A 380 -27.27 -8.49 -7.23
CA ASN A 380 -27.56 -8.04 -8.59
C ASN A 380 -28.72 -8.81 -9.27
N ALA A 381 -29.64 -9.39 -8.51
CA ALA A 381 -30.76 -10.16 -9.07
C ALA A 381 -31.68 -9.29 -9.95
N ALA A 382 -31.83 -8.00 -9.60
CA ALA A 382 -32.60 -7.03 -10.37
C ALA A 382 -31.79 -6.32 -11.47
N ASN A 383 -30.56 -6.76 -11.73
CA ASN A 383 -29.62 -6.12 -12.66
C ASN A 383 -29.50 -4.60 -12.40
N ASN A 384 -29.40 -4.22 -11.13
CA ASN A 384 -29.33 -2.83 -10.66
C ASN A 384 -28.14 -2.54 -9.74
N ALA A 385 -27.24 -3.51 -9.54
CA ALA A 385 -25.97 -3.25 -8.89
C ALA A 385 -25.06 -2.41 -9.81
N GLU A 386 -24.21 -1.62 -9.16
CA GLU A 386 -23.23 -0.74 -9.80
C GLU A 386 -21.86 -0.90 -9.14
N PHE A 387 -20.79 -0.80 -9.91
CA PHE A 387 -19.44 -0.62 -9.37
C PHE A 387 -19.24 0.79 -8.83
N HIS A 388 -18.76 0.91 -7.59
CA HIS A 388 -18.71 2.15 -6.83
C HIS A 388 -17.26 2.68 -6.68
N HIS A 389 -17.04 3.60 -5.75
CA HIS A 389 -15.74 4.19 -5.38
C HIS A 389 -15.07 5.03 -6.46
N TRP A 390 -15.84 5.61 -7.36
CA TRP A 390 -15.36 6.55 -8.39
C TRP A 390 -15.97 7.95 -8.27
N LEU A 391 -16.91 8.14 -7.34
CA LEU A 391 -17.62 9.38 -7.10
C LEU A 391 -16.79 10.34 -6.23
N SER A 392 -17.32 11.56 -6.05
CA SER A 392 -16.73 12.61 -5.22
C SER A 392 -15.30 12.98 -5.64
N GLN A 393 -14.40 13.22 -4.68
CA GLN A 393 -13.03 13.65 -4.90
C GLN A 393 -12.14 12.62 -5.62
N VAL A 394 -12.62 11.39 -5.81
CA VAL A 394 -11.76 10.28 -6.23
C VAL A 394 -11.09 10.53 -7.58
N SER A 395 -11.82 11.03 -8.56
CA SER A 395 -11.32 11.22 -9.93
C SER A 395 -10.23 12.27 -10.05
N LEU A 396 -10.16 13.25 -9.14
CA LEU A 396 -9.23 14.37 -9.20
C LEU A 396 -8.17 14.36 -8.10
N ARG A 397 -8.45 13.72 -6.96
CA ARG A 397 -7.63 13.71 -5.74
C ARG A 397 -7.57 12.35 -5.05
N GLY A 398 -8.29 11.37 -5.57
CA GLY A 398 -8.29 10.03 -5.01
C GLY A 398 -7.22 9.16 -5.63
N PRO A 399 -7.24 7.89 -5.24
CA PRO A 399 -6.22 6.96 -5.63
C PRO A 399 -6.46 6.35 -7.00
N SER A 400 -5.38 5.97 -7.69
CA SER A 400 -5.44 5.22 -8.94
C SER A 400 -5.54 3.73 -8.65
N GLY A 401 -6.70 3.10 -8.90
CA GLY A 401 -6.84 1.67 -8.60
C GLY A 401 -8.21 1.13 -8.19
N GLN A 402 -9.33 1.64 -8.73
CA GLN A 402 -10.66 1.15 -8.35
C GLN A 402 -10.92 -0.32 -8.80
N VAL A 403 -10.11 -0.83 -9.72
CA VAL A 403 -10.14 -2.22 -10.18
C VAL A 403 -8.84 -2.90 -9.74
N GLY A 404 -8.96 -3.87 -8.85
CA GLY A 404 -7.87 -4.76 -8.53
C GLY A 404 -7.53 -5.65 -9.73
N LEU A 405 -6.25 -5.81 -10.06
CA LEU A 405 -5.78 -6.60 -11.20
C LEU A 405 -4.66 -7.53 -10.79
N GLY A 406 -4.78 -8.81 -11.10
CA GLY A 406 -3.73 -9.81 -10.90
C GLY A 406 -3.96 -11.01 -11.79
N GLN A 407 -3.45 -12.16 -11.37
CA GLN A 407 -3.64 -13.42 -12.09
C GLN A 407 -3.68 -14.58 -11.11
N THR A 408 -4.27 -15.69 -11.50
CA THR A 408 -4.17 -16.96 -10.75
C THR A 408 -2.80 -17.59 -10.97
N ASP A 409 -2.46 -18.58 -10.15
CA ASP A 409 -1.32 -19.48 -10.36
C ASP A 409 -1.29 -20.13 -11.76
N THR A 410 -2.46 -20.45 -12.32
CA THR A 410 -2.63 -20.98 -13.68
C THR A 410 -2.60 -19.92 -14.78
N GLY A 411 -2.34 -18.64 -14.45
CA GLY A 411 -2.22 -17.55 -15.42
C GLY A 411 -3.56 -17.05 -15.98
N LEU A 412 -4.69 -17.32 -15.32
CA LEU A 412 -5.94 -16.64 -15.64
C LEU A 412 -5.90 -15.24 -15.05
N LEU A 413 -6.46 -14.23 -15.73
CA LEU A 413 -6.59 -12.91 -15.14
C LEU A 413 -7.56 -12.98 -13.96
N VAL A 414 -7.24 -12.26 -12.89
CA VAL A 414 -8.20 -11.85 -11.85
C VAL A 414 -8.43 -10.34 -11.93
N ALA A 415 -9.69 -9.93 -12.08
CA ALA A 415 -10.12 -8.54 -11.95
C ALA A 415 -11.17 -8.43 -10.83
N ALA A 416 -10.95 -7.54 -9.86
CA ALA A 416 -11.84 -7.35 -8.72
C ALA A 416 -12.29 -5.90 -8.63
N ALA A 417 -13.55 -5.66 -8.28
CA ALA A 417 -14.05 -4.31 -8.01
C ALA A 417 -15.18 -4.34 -6.98
N THR A 418 -15.30 -3.26 -6.21
CA THR A 418 -16.40 -3.12 -5.23
C THR A 418 -17.66 -2.64 -5.93
N ALA A 419 -18.72 -3.42 -5.79
CA ALA A 419 -20.06 -3.12 -6.28
C ALA A 419 -21.03 -2.90 -5.13
N LYS A 420 -22.11 -2.19 -5.39
CA LYS A 420 -23.22 -1.96 -4.47
C LYS A 420 -24.52 -2.40 -5.12
N ASP A 421 -25.20 -3.32 -4.47
CA ASP A 421 -26.58 -3.70 -4.77
C ASP A 421 -27.53 -2.96 -3.82
N PRO A 422 -28.64 -2.37 -4.29
CA PRO A 422 -29.58 -1.64 -3.43
C PRO A 422 -30.19 -2.47 -2.30
N THR A 423 -30.21 -3.80 -2.43
CA THR A 423 -30.79 -4.75 -1.48
C THR A 423 -29.70 -5.47 -0.68
N ALA A 424 -28.68 -6.01 -1.36
CA ALA A 424 -27.62 -6.80 -0.73
C ALA A 424 -26.47 -5.96 -0.14
N GLY A 425 -26.41 -4.66 -0.45
CA GLY A 425 -25.36 -3.77 0.02
C GLY A 425 -24.07 -3.89 -0.81
N GLU A 426 -22.95 -3.52 -0.20
CA GLU A 426 -21.64 -3.57 -0.86
C GLU A 426 -21.02 -4.97 -0.83
N PHE A 427 -20.35 -5.31 -1.93
CA PHE A 427 -19.62 -6.57 -2.10
C PHE A 427 -18.45 -6.39 -3.07
N ILE A 428 -17.43 -7.23 -2.97
CA ILE A 428 -16.34 -7.28 -3.95
C ILE A 428 -16.64 -8.39 -4.96
N ALA A 429 -16.95 -8.00 -6.19
CA ALA A 429 -17.10 -8.92 -7.31
C ALA A 429 -15.73 -9.22 -7.91
N VAL A 430 -15.47 -10.50 -8.19
CA VAL A 430 -14.23 -10.97 -8.79
C VAL A 430 -14.53 -11.71 -10.08
N ALA A 431 -13.93 -11.28 -11.17
CA ALA A 431 -13.98 -11.92 -12.47
C ALA A 431 -12.65 -12.63 -12.74
N THR A 432 -12.73 -13.91 -13.10
CA THR A 432 -11.60 -14.68 -13.62
C THR A 432 -11.81 -14.94 -15.10
N VAL A 433 -10.81 -14.68 -15.94
CA VAL A 433 -10.93 -14.82 -17.40
C VAL A 433 -9.64 -15.35 -18.02
N ALA A 434 -9.78 -16.20 -19.03
CA ALA A 434 -8.67 -16.73 -19.79
C ALA A 434 -8.00 -15.63 -20.63
N PRO A 435 -6.66 -15.70 -20.80
CA PRO A 435 -5.94 -14.74 -21.65
C PRO A 435 -6.38 -14.82 -23.12
N PRO A 436 -6.23 -13.72 -23.90
CA PRO A 436 -6.37 -13.76 -25.35
C PRO A 436 -5.50 -14.86 -26.00
N PRO A 437 -5.96 -15.50 -27.08
CA PRO A 437 -7.15 -15.19 -27.87
C PRO A 437 -8.44 -15.84 -27.35
N SER A 438 -8.46 -16.42 -26.14
CA SER A 438 -9.68 -17.04 -25.62
C SER A 438 -10.86 -16.06 -25.62
N THR A 439 -12.03 -16.61 -25.95
CA THR A 439 -13.35 -15.95 -25.92
C THR A 439 -14.22 -16.52 -24.81
N ASP A 440 -13.67 -17.35 -23.92
CA ASP A 440 -14.41 -17.91 -22.82
C ASP A 440 -14.98 -16.79 -21.93
N PRO A 441 -16.24 -16.92 -21.49
CA PRO A 441 -16.85 -15.91 -20.64
C PRO A 441 -16.10 -15.85 -19.30
N ALA A 442 -16.10 -14.65 -18.70
CA ALA A 442 -15.59 -14.50 -17.34
C ALA A 442 -16.39 -15.34 -16.35
N VAL A 443 -15.69 -16.03 -15.47
CA VAL A 443 -16.25 -16.69 -14.29
C VAL A 443 -16.28 -15.69 -13.15
N TRP A 444 -17.44 -15.52 -12.52
CA TRP A 444 -17.64 -14.55 -11.45
C TRP A 444 -17.82 -15.22 -10.09
N THR A 445 -17.25 -14.60 -9.05
CA THR A 445 -17.42 -14.97 -7.65
C THR A 445 -17.39 -13.71 -6.77
N VAL A 446 -17.52 -13.89 -5.44
CA VAL A 446 -17.58 -12.79 -4.46
C VAL A 446 -16.50 -12.95 -3.40
N ALA A 447 -15.57 -11.99 -3.35
CA ALA A 447 -14.48 -11.96 -2.39
C ALA A 447 -14.92 -11.47 -1.00
N ALA A 448 -15.84 -10.52 -0.92
CA ALA A 448 -16.29 -9.92 0.34
C ALA A 448 -17.73 -9.40 0.23
N HIS A 449 -18.47 -9.43 1.33
CA HIS A 449 -19.78 -8.80 1.50
C HIS A 449 -20.10 -8.70 3.00
N ALA A 450 -21.08 -7.88 3.39
CA ALA A 450 -21.57 -7.86 4.77
C ALA A 450 -22.09 -9.25 5.19
N GLY A 451 -21.74 -9.68 6.40
CA GLY A 451 -22.02 -11.02 6.93
C GLY A 451 -20.99 -12.09 6.55
N LYS A 452 -20.01 -11.80 5.69
CA LYS A 452 -18.97 -12.78 5.35
C LYS A 452 -18.10 -13.08 6.58
N PRO A 453 -17.88 -14.36 6.94
CA PRO A 453 -17.10 -14.73 8.12
C PRO A 453 -15.61 -14.45 7.94
N VAL A 454 -14.98 -14.01 9.03
CA VAL A 454 -13.52 -13.91 9.21
C VAL A 454 -13.08 -15.15 9.96
N LEU A 455 -12.10 -15.88 9.42
CA LEU A 455 -11.75 -17.22 9.89
C LEU A 455 -10.40 -17.23 10.64
N SER A 456 -10.24 -18.20 11.54
CA SER A 456 -8.99 -18.50 12.24
C SER A 456 -7.99 -19.32 11.43
N GLY A 457 -8.33 -19.69 10.19
CA GLY A 457 -7.54 -20.54 9.31
C GLY A 457 -8.31 -20.83 8.01
N PRO A 458 -7.66 -21.49 7.04
CA PRO A 458 -8.35 -21.96 5.84
C PRO A 458 -9.42 -23.02 6.20
N ASP A 459 -10.57 -22.94 5.55
CA ASP A 459 -11.61 -23.98 5.59
C ASP A 459 -11.39 -24.94 4.41
N ASP A 460 -10.82 -26.11 4.69
CA ASP A 460 -10.57 -27.16 3.68
C ASP A 460 -11.83 -27.97 3.33
N GLY A 461 -12.97 -27.64 3.93
CA GLY A 461 -14.25 -28.30 3.75
C GLY A 461 -14.44 -29.53 4.63
N PRO A 462 -15.57 -30.25 4.44
CA PRO A 462 -15.96 -31.36 5.30
C PRO A 462 -14.90 -32.48 5.33
N GLY A 463 -14.26 -32.66 6.49
CA GLY A 463 -13.21 -33.67 6.70
C GLY A 463 -11.77 -33.13 6.75
N GLY A 464 -11.58 -31.80 6.72
CA GLY A 464 -10.33 -31.16 7.14
C GLY A 464 -10.01 -31.47 8.60
N ALA A 465 -8.72 -31.43 8.96
CA ALA A 465 -8.26 -31.77 10.32
C ALA A 465 -8.78 -30.78 11.39
N ASP A 466 -9.08 -29.54 10.99
CA ASP A 466 -9.58 -28.48 11.87
C ASP A 466 -10.64 -27.63 11.14
N ASP A 467 -11.89 -27.62 11.62
CA ASP A 467 -12.90 -26.65 11.17
C ASP A 467 -12.50 -25.26 11.70
N PRO A 468 -12.27 -24.24 10.85
CA PRO A 468 -11.81 -22.95 11.34
C PRO A 468 -12.89 -22.25 12.16
N VAL A 469 -12.43 -21.57 13.23
CA VAL A 469 -13.29 -20.78 14.10
C VAL A 469 -13.66 -19.48 13.41
N ILE A 470 -14.95 -19.12 13.44
CA ILE A 470 -15.42 -17.79 13.01
C ILE A 470 -15.05 -16.79 14.10
N LEU A 471 -14.16 -15.87 13.78
CA LEU A 471 -13.70 -14.81 14.69
C LEU A 471 -14.58 -13.56 14.66
N GLY A 472 -15.48 -13.47 13.68
CA GLY A 472 -16.34 -12.33 13.44
C GLY A 472 -16.86 -12.30 12.01
N THR A 473 -17.54 -11.22 11.65
CA THR A 473 -18.08 -11.03 10.29
C THR A 473 -17.88 -9.61 9.80
N LEU A 474 -17.75 -9.42 8.49
CA LEU A 474 -17.85 -8.09 7.88
C LEU A 474 -19.23 -7.47 8.16
N ILE A 475 -19.31 -6.16 8.32
CA ILE A 475 -20.58 -5.45 8.59
C ILE A 475 -20.81 -4.31 7.61
N ALA A 476 -22.08 -3.99 7.36
CA ALA A 476 -22.45 -2.85 6.54
C ALA A 476 -22.09 -1.51 7.22
N GLY A 477 -21.86 -0.50 6.41
CA GLY A 477 -21.56 0.88 6.80
C GLY A 477 -22.57 1.84 6.16
N ALA A 478 -22.71 3.04 6.74
CA ALA A 478 -23.69 4.02 6.25
C ALA A 478 -23.29 4.63 4.89
N SER A 479 -22.03 5.04 4.73
CA SER A 479 -21.52 5.69 3.51
C SER A 479 -20.74 4.72 2.63
N ALA A 480 -19.74 4.04 3.19
CA ALA A 480 -19.07 2.89 2.62
C ALA A 480 -18.66 1.92 3.75
N SER A 481 -18.57 0.64 3.41
CA SER A 481 -18.28 -0.47 4.31
C SER A 481 -17.04 -1.26 3.92
N ILE A 482 -16.72 -1.27 2.62
CA ILE A 482 -15.59 -1.97 2.01
C ILE A 482 -14.83 -0.95 1.15
N SER A 483 -13.50 -1.00 1.09
CA SER A 483 -12.68 -0.16 0.19
C SER A 483 -12.70 -0.67 -1.24
N SER A 484 -11.99 -0.01 -2.17
CA SER A 484 -11.65 -0.66 -3.43
C SER A 484 -10.67 -1.81 -3.18
N PRO A 485 -10.67 -2.87 -4.00
CA PRO A 485 -9.75 -3.99 -3.83
C PRO A 485 -8.39 -3.71 -4.46
N GLY A 486 -7.37 -4.37 -3.93
CA GLY A 486 -6.13 -4.66 -4.64
C GLY A 486 -5.98 -6.16 -4.83
N VAL A 487 -5.22 -6.60 -5.84
CA VAL A 487 -5.02 -8.00 -6.16
C VAL A 487 -3.52 -8.28 -6.32
N ASP A 488 -3.02 -9.30 -5.64
CA ASP A 488 -1.62 -9.74 -5.77
C ASP A 488 -1.39 -10.58 -7.03
N ARG A 489 -0.19 -11.16 -7.14
CA ARG A 489 0.21 -11.95 -8.30
C ARG A 489 -0.46 -13.33 -8.39
N LEU A 490 -1.07 -13.82 -7.30
CA LEU A 490 -1.77 -15.11 -7.26
C LEU A 490 -3.29 -14.95 -7.18
N GLY A 491 -3.82 -13.72 -7.28
CA GLY A 491 -5.25 -13.50 -7.36
C GLY A 491 -5.94 -13.38 -6.01
N ASN A 492 -5.17 -13.26 -4.92
CA ASN A 492 -5.72 -12.91 -3.62
C ASN A 492 -6.13 -11.44 -3.62
N VAL A 493 -7.24 -11.15 -2.95
CA VAL A 493 -7.86 -9.83 -2.95
C VAL A 493 -7.67 -9.15 -1.60
N TYR A 494 -7.04 -7.98 -1.58
CA TYR A 494 -6.79 -7.19 -0.38
C TYR A 494 -7.74 -6.01 -0.31
N PHE A 495 -8.25 -5.71 0.87
CA PHE A 495 -9.17 -4.58 1.07
C PHE A 495 -9.25 -4.18 2.55
N VAL A 496 -9.70 -2.96 2.80
CA VAL A 496 -10.07 -2.46 4.13
C VAL A 496 -11.58 -2.52 4.26
N SER A 497 -12.09 -3.01 5.39
CA SER A 497 -13.53 -3.14 5.63
C SER A 497 -13.89 -2.94 7.09
N ARG A 498 -15.14 -2.56 7.34
CA ARG A 498 -15.73 -2.66 8.67
C ARG A 498 -16.03 -4.11 9.00
N TRP A 499 -15.83 -4.49 10.25
CA TRP A 499 -16.17 -5.82 10.75
C TRP A 499 -16.57 -5.78 12.23
N GLN A 500 -17.23 -6.85 12.66
CA GLN A 500 -17.64 -7.09 14.02
C GLN A 500 -16.89 -8.32 14.52
N PRO A 501 -15.87 -8.16 15.39
CA PRO A 501 -15.25 -9.27 16.10
C PRO A 501 -16.29 -9.96 16.98
N ASP A 502 -16.18 -11.27 17.15
CA ASP A 502 -17.01 -12.01 18.09
C ASP A 502 -16.73 -11.54 19.52
N GLY A 503 -17.79 -11.20 20.25
CA GLY A 503 -17.70 -10.56 21.58
C GLY A 503 -17.05 -9.16 21.63
N GLY A 504 -16.66 -8.58 20.50
CA GLY A 504 -15.94 -7.30 20.42
C GLY A 504 -16.82 -6.07 20.11
N GLN A 505 -16.18 -4.91 19.95
CA GLN A 505 -16.82 -3.72 19.38
C GLN A 505 -16.56 -3.67 17.86
N PRO A 506 -17.45 -3.05 17.06
CA PRO A 506 -17.18 -2.81 15.65
C PRO A 506 -15.83 -2.14 15.42
N ALA A 507 -15.07 -2.66 14.47
CA ALA A 507 -13.73 -2.21 14.13
C ALA A 507 -13.55 -2.09 12.62
N THR A 508 -12.42 -1.51 12.20
CA THR A 508 -11.97 -1.55 10.81
C THR A 508 -10.79 -2.51 10.71
N GLY A 509 -10.80 -3.38 9.70
CA GLY A 509 -9.75 -4.36 9.45
C GLY A 509 -9.19 -4.24 8.04
N LEU A 510 -7.93 -4.64 7.88
CA LEU A 510 -7.31 -4.97 6.61
C LEU A 510 -7.41 -6.49 6.43
N PHE A 511 -7.92 -6.91 5.28
CA PHE A 511 -8.21 -8.31 4.99
C PHE A 511 -7.47 -8.78 3.74
N LYS A 512 -7.06 -10.06 3.76
CA LYS A 512 -6.72 -10.85 2.58
C LYS A 512 -7.86 -11.83 2.34
N ALA A 513 -8.56 -11.68 1.21
CA ALA A 513 -9.45 -12.70 0.70
C ALA A 513 -8.61 -13.68 -0.12
N VAL A 514 -8.41 -14.87 0.43
CA VAL A 514 -7.64 -15.96 -0.15
C VAL A 514 -8.56 -16.82 -1.01
N ARG A 515 -8.13 -17.16 -2.21
CA ARG A 515 -8.87 -18.10 -3.04
C ARG A 515 -8.58 -19.52 -2.56
N VAL A 516 -9.64 -20.25 -2.20
CA VAL A 516 -9.59 -21.65 -1.77
C VAL A 516 -10.61 -22.41 -2.60
N GLY A 517 -10.13 -23.18 -3.58
CA GLY A 517 -10.97 -23.79 -4.61
C GLY A 517 -11.67 -22.75 -5.49
N SER A 518 -13.01 -22.74 -5.49
CA SER A 518 -13.84 -21.77 -6.24
C SER A 518 -14.31 -20.57 -5.40
N ALA A 519 -14.02 -20.58 -4.10
CA ALA A 519 -14.48 -19.60 -3.13
C ALA A 519 -13.33 -18.71 -2.65
N TYR A 520 -13.70 -17.57 -2.06
CA TYR A 520 -12.78 -16.73 -1.30
C TYR A 520 -13.07 -16.85 0.19
N GLN A 521 -12.04 -16.99 1.01
CA GLN A 521 -12.10 -17.01 2.47
C GLN A 521 -11.34 -15.82 3.05
N LEU A 522 -11.73 -15.34 4.23
CA LEU A 522 -11.16 -14.11 4.80
C LEU A 522 -10.14 -14.39 5.90
N GLU A 523 -8.93 -13.89 5.68
CA GLU A 523 -7.87 -13.72 6.66
C GLU A 523 -7.81 -12.24 7.09
N LEU A 524 -7.81 -11.98 8.41
CA LEU A 524 -7.57 -10.66 8.97
C LEU A 524 -6.07 -10.44 9.16
N LEU A 525 -5.52 -9.40 8.53
CA LEU A 525 -4.09 -9.08 8.61
C LEU A 525 -3.78 -8.06 9.72
N LEU A 526 -4.67 -7.09 9.92
CA LEU A 526 -4.49 -5.96 10.85
C LEU A 526 -5.85 -5.37 11.22
N THR A 527 -6.06 -4.92 12.45
CA THR A 527 -7.29 -4.23 12.83
C THR A 527 -7.06 -3.01 13.74
N THR A 528 -7.99 -2.05 13.69
CA THR A 528 -8.03 -0.93 14.63
C THR A 528 -8.19 -1.42 16.06
N GLY A 529 -7.50 -0.79 17.00
CA GLY A 529 -7.45 -1.21 18.40
C GLY A 529 -6.26 -2.11 18.71
N GLN A 530 -5.62 -2.71 17.70
CA GLN A 530 -4.42 -3.53 17.88
C GLN A 530 -3.26 -2.69 18.41
N GLU A 531 -2.66 -3.15 19.50
CA GLU A 531 -1.45 -2.56 20.08
C GLU A 531 -0.22 -3.30 19.56
N VAL A 532 0.80 -2.52 19.26
CA VAL A 532 2.06 -3.00 18.69
C VAL A 532 3.17 -2.39 19.50
N LEU A 533 4.03 -3.23 20.06
CA LEU A 533 5.23 -2.75 20.72
C LEU A 533 6.23 -2.34 19.63
N GLY A 534 6.63 -1.07 19.63
CA GLY A 534 7.57 -0.59 18.64
C GLY A 534 8.84 -1.44 18.63
N ALA A 535 9.13 -2.16 17.54
CA ALA A 535 10.23 -3.17 17.43
C ALA A 535 11.48 -2.67 18.09
N ASN A 536 11.70 -1.43 17.73
CA ASN A 536 12.81 -0.73 18.19
C ASN A 536 12.39 0.09 19.45
N SER A 537 11.41 1.03 19.44
CA SER A 537 11.27 2.11 20.47
C SER A 537 10.83 1.67 21.84
N ALA A 538 10.44 0.40 21.97
CA ALA A 538 9.75 -0.12 23.13
C ALA A 538 8.56 0.77 23.55
N THR A 539 8.09 1.63 22.65
CA THR A 539 6.95 2.52 22.88
C THR A 539 5.78 1.86 22.19
N PRO A 540 4.77 1.40 22.94
CA PRO A 540 3.60 0.81 22.34
C PRO A 540 2.83 1.90 21.59
N TYR A 541 2.36 1.53 20.40
CA TYR A 541 1.39 2.32 19.67
C TYR A 541 0.16 1.47 19.36
N ARG A 542 -0.98 2.14 19.29
CA ARG A 542 -2.24 1.54 18.87
C ARG A 542 -2.55 1.97 17.45
N VAL A 543 -3.00 1.04 16.62
CA VAL A 543 -3.63 1.39 15.34
C VAL A 543 -5.00 1.99 15.66
N ALA A 544 -5.07 3.32 15.71
CA ALA A 544 -6.28 4.04 16.10
C ALA A 544 -7.30 4.08 14.96
N ALA A 545 -6.84 4.21 13.72
CA ALA A 545 -7.68 4.21 12.54
C ALA A 545 -6.97 3.54 11.35
N LEU A 546 -7.77 2.91 10.50
CA LEU A 546 -7.42 2.55 9.12
C LEU A 546 -8.35 3.35 8.21
N THR A 547 -7.79 4.13 7.29
CA THR A 547 -8.56 5.05 6.45
C THR A 547 -9.50 4.27 5.52
N LEU A 548 -10.79 4.54 5.62
CA LEU A 548 -11.83 3.91 4.79
C LEU A 548 -12.82 4.96 4.25
N ILE A 549 -13.47 5.70 5.16
CA ILE A 549 -14.45 6.73 4.83
C ILE A 549 -13.94 8.10 5.24
N ASP A 550 -14.43 9.13 4.55
CA ASP A 550 -14.42 10.49 5.04
C ASP A 550 -15.84 10.88 5.51
N ALA A 551 -16.17 12.18 5.54
CA ALA A 551 -17.41 12.66 6.12
C ALA A 551 -18.68 12.10 5.43
N ASP A 552 -18.62 11.79 4.13
CA ASP A 552 -19.79 11.41 3.34
C ASP A 552 -19.55 10.31 2.30
N SER A 553 -18.29 9.92 2.03
CA SER A 553 -17.97 8.95 0.98
C SER A 553 -16.73 8.10 1.30
N ILE A 554 -16.22 7.39 0.30
CA ILE A 554 -14.91 6.72 0.41
C ILE A 554 -13.82 7.80 0.50
N ALA A 555 -12.91 7.68 1.47
CA ALA A 555 -11.83 8.65 1.61
C ALA A 555 -10.85 8.55 0.42
N SER A 556 -10.25 9.69 0.02
CA SER A 556 -9.13 9.71 -0.94
C SER A 556 -7.95 8.81 -0.53
N GLY A 557 -7.75 8.61 0.78
CA GLY A 557 -6.69 7.76 1.33
C GLY A 557 -7.10 6.29 1.55
N ALA A 558 -8.29 5.89 1.11
CA ALA A 558 -8.78 4.52 1.28
C ALA A 558 -8.03 3.50 0.39
N PHE A 559 -8.14 2.22 0.78
CA PHE A 559 -7.43 1.14 0.11
C PHE A 559 -7.84 0.91 -1.35
N HIS A 560 -6.87 0.57 -2.20
CA HIS A 560 -7.02 0.35 -3.66
C HIS A 560 -5.82 -0.41 -4.28
N GLN A 561 -5.90 -0.78 -5.56
CA GLN A 561 -4.85 -1.54 -6.27
C GLN A 561 -3.44 -0.94 -6.18
N GLY A 562 -3.33 0.39 -6.29
CA GLY A 562 -2.08 1.13 -6.20
C GLY A 562 -1.33 1.00 -4.87
N GLN A 563 -1.91 0.33 -3.86
CA GLN A 563 -1.31 0.06 -2.55
C GLN A 563 -0.83 -1.38 -2.37
N VAL A 564 -0.80 -2.18 -3.45
CA VAL A 564 -0.27 -3.55 -3.45
C VAL A 564 1.05 -3.62 -4.25
N LEU A 565 2.12 -4.09 -3.59
CA LEU A 565 3.36 -4.49 -4.26
C LEU A 565 3.19 -5.92 -4.78
N GLN A 566 2.85 -6.05 -6.07
CA GLN A 566 2.47 -7.34 -6.65
C GLN A 566 3.65 -8.30 -6.85
N SER A 567 4.85 -7.77 -7.09
CA SER A 567 6.04 -8.62 -7.17
C SER A 567 6.37 -9.21 -5.79
N MET A 568 6.30 -10.54 -5.69
CA MET A 568 6.66 -11.32 -4.50
C MET A 568 8.07 -11.00 -4.00
N VAL A 569 8.38 -11.37 -2.76
CA VAL A 569 9.72 -11.20 -2.20
C VAL A 569 10.72 -12.09 -2.97
N PRO A 570 11.85 -11.56 -3.49
CA PRO A 570 12.87 -12.35 -4.16
C PRO A 570 13.39 -13.50 -3.30
N GLY A 571 13.44 -14.71 -3.87
CA GLY A 571 13.91 -15.91 -3.18
C GLY A 571 12.90 -16.52 -2.20
N ARG A 572 11.66 -16.03 -2.20
CA ARG A 572 10.51 -16.51 -1.43
C ARG A 572 9.23 -16.56 -2.29
N GLU A 573 9.40 -16.66 -3.60
CA GLU A 573 8.28 -16.80 -4.52
C GLU A 573 7.52 -18.11 -4.25
N THR A 574 6.21 -18.07 -4.39
CA THR A 574 5.32 -19.20 -4.12
C THR A 574 4.24 -19.30 -5.19
N THR A 575 3.67 -20.49 -5.35
CA THR A 575 2.44 -20.73 -6.14
C THR A 575 1.25 -21.00 -5.24
N ASP A 576 1.46 -21.12 -3.94
CA ASP A 576 0.41 -21.33 -2.95
C ASP A 576 -0.30 -20.00 -2.65
N GLU A 577 -1.59 -19.93 -2.98
CA GLU A 577 -2.45 -18.78 -2.75
C GLU A 577 -2.60 -18.46 -1.25
N THR A 578 -2.50 -19.47 -0.38
CA THR A 578 -2.65 -19.31 1.08
C THR A 578 -1.43 -18.65 1.72
N SER A 579 -0.24 -18.92 1.19
CA SER A 579 1.02 -18.36 1.68
C SER A 579 0.99 -16.83 1.79
N ILE A 580 1.52 -16.30 2.90
CA ILE A 580 1.65 -14.84 3.07
C ILE A 580 2.61 -14.21 2.06
N PHE A 581 3.53 -15.00 1.49
CA PHE A 581 4.47 -14.57 0.46
C PHE A 581 3.85 -14.43 -0.95
N SER A 582 2.55 -14.70 -1.10
CA SER A 582 1.82 -14.39 -2.34
C SER A 582 1.87 -12.90 -2.70
N MET A 583 2.05 -12.03 -1.69
CA MET A 583 2.28 -10.59 -1.85
C MET A 583 3.75 -10.20 -1.64
N GLY A 584 4.19 -9.14 -2.30
CA GLY A 584 5.49 -8.51 -2.00
C GLY A 584 5.46 -7.57 -0.80
N GLY A 585 4.27 -7.07 -0.47
CA GLY A 585 3.94 -6.12 0.57
C GLY A 585 2.73 -5.27 0.16
N LEU A 586 2.21 -4.49 1.10
CA LEU A 586 1.14 -3.52 0.88
C LEU A 586 1.35 -2.29 1.76
N ILE A 587 0.63 -1.22 1.48
CA ILE A 587 0.54 -0.06 2.37
C ILE A 587 -0.92 0.27 2.71
N VAL A 588 -1.13 0.82 3.90
CA VAL A 588 -2.41 1.41 4.31
C VAL A 588 -2.16 2.77 4.95
N ASN A 589 -3.09 3.71 4.75
CA ASN A 589 -3.09 4.94 5.52
C ASN A 589 -3.71 4.66 6.88
N ALA A 590 -2.98 4.99 7.95
CA ALA A 590 -3.39 4.71 9.31
C ALA A 590 -3.13 5.91 10.23
N THR A 591 -3.95 6.01 11.28
CA THR A 591 -3.64 6.84 12.44
C THR A 591 -3.03 5.96 13.50
N LEU A 592 -1.82 6.29 13.95
CA LEU A 592 -1.09 5.58 15.00
C LEU A 592 -1.07 6.45 16.26
N ALA A 593 -1.56 5.90 17.37
CA ALA A 593 -1.62 6.56 18.66
C ALA A 593 -0.55 6.00 19.60
N TYR A 594 0.51 6.77 19.85
CA TYR A 594 1.61 6.42 20.74
C TYR A 594 1.26 6.80 22.17
N THR A 595 1.43 5.86 23.09
CA THR A 595 1.24 6.13 24.53
C THR A 595 2.59 6.45 25.17
N ARG A 596 2.77 7.69 25.63
CA ARG A 596 4.02 8.16 26.25
C ARG A 596 3.99 8.01 27.77
N SER A 597 5.16 8.14 28.40
CA SER A 597 5.26 8.22 29.86
C SER A 597 4.40 9.39 30.38
N GLY A 598 3.54 9.11 31.36
CA GLY A 598 2.55 10.06 31.86
C GLY A 598 1.18 10.02 31.17
N GLY A 599 0.94 9.06 30.26
CA GLY A 599 -0.38 8.78 29.69
C GLY A 599 -0.83 9.73 28.58
N GLN A 600 0.06 10.60 28.09
CA GLN A 600 -0.20 11.46 26.94
C GLN A 600 -0.24 10.62 25.66
N ILE A 601 -1.25 10.87 24.83
CA ILE A 601 -1.42 10.23 23.52
C ILE A 601 -0.90 11.18 22.45
N GLU A 602 0.03 10.69 21.63
CA GLU A 602 0.53 11.39 20.44
C GLU A 602 0.01 10.64 19.21
N GLU A 603 -0.80 11.30 18.38
CA GLU A 603 -1.36 10.71 17.17
C GLU A 603 -0.59 11.17 15.93
N TYR A 604 -0.33 10.23 15.04
CA TYR A 604 0.32 10.46 13.76
C TYR A 604 -0.48 9.81 12.65
N GLU A 605 -0.72 10.55 11.57
CA GLU A 605 -1.10 9.94 10.31
C GLU A 605 0.14 9.44 9.59
N ALA A 606 0.13 8.16 9.21
CA ALA A 606 1.27 7.51 8.57
C ALA A 606 0.83 6.56 7.44
N VAL A 607 1.71 6.45 6.45
CA VAL A 607 1.72 5.32 5.53
C VAL A 607 2.33 4.15 6.29
N LEU A 608 1.49 3.18 6.65
CA LEU A 608 1.89 1.95 7.32
C LEU A 608 2.21 0.88 6.26
N PHE A 609 3.44 0.39 6.27
CA PHE A 609 3.81 -0.76 5.45
C PHE A 609 3.40 -2.05 6.16
N VAL A 610 2.91 -3.02 5.38
CA VAL A 610 2.60 -4.39 5.82
C VAL A 610 3.27 -5.34 4.82
N GLY A 611 4.31 -6.03 5.25
CA GLY A 611 5.06 -7.00 4.44
C GLY A 611 4.80 -8.44 4.90
N PRO A 612 5.04 -9.44 4.06
CA PRO A 612 5.07 -10.83 4.52
C PRO A 612 6.23 -11.05 5.49
N ALA A 613 6.02 -11.89 6.49
CA ALA A 613 7.08 -12.40 7.37
C ALA A 613 7.16 -13.92 7.24
N GLU A 614 8.34 -14.48 7.48
CA GLU A 614 8.41 -15.91 7.76
C GLU A 614 7.67 -16.16 9.07
N ASN A 615 6.81 -17.18 9.07
CA ASN A 615 6.48 -17.80 10.34
C ASN A 615 7.82 -18.31 10.90
N PRO A 616 8.10 -18.09 12.20
CA PRO A 616 9.19 -18.81 12.81
C PRO A 616 8.95 -20.27 12.46
N ALA A 617 10.00 -20.99 12.07
CA ALA A 617 9.88 -22.43 11.93
C ALA A 617 9.09 -22.91 13.16
N PRO A 618 7.95 -23.60 12.97
CA PRO A 618 7.24 -24.19 14.11
C PRO A 618 8.34 -24.85 14.94
N PRO A 619 8.40 -24.60 16.27
CA PRO A 619 9.49 -25.14 17.08
C PRO A 619 9.58 -26.61 16.71
N CYS A 620 10.67 -26.98 16.03
CA CYS A 620 10.75 -28.31 15.45
C CYS A 620 10.60 -29.24 16.64
N PRO A 621 9.67 -30.21 16.67
CA PRO A 621 9.56 -31.07 17.83
C PRO A 621 10.93 -31.72 18.12
N GLY A 622 11.54 -31.32 19.24
CA GLY A 622 12.91 -31.68 19.61
C GLY A 622 14.01 -30.64 19.33
N ASP A 623 13.71 -29.45 18.81
CA ASP A 623 14.60 -28.26 18.77
C ASP A 623 14.49 -27.55 20.12
N THR A 624 15.29 -28.02 21.06
CA THR A 624 15.21 -27.64 22.47
C THR A 624 16.05 -26.40 22.78
N ASN A 625 16.90 -26.00 21.84
CA ASN A 625 17.76 -24.83 21.96
C ASN A 625 17.26 -23.62 21.12
N GLY A 626 16.28 -23.83 20.23
CA GLY A 626 15.65 -22.82 19.39
C GLY A 626 16.50 -22.37 18.19
N ASP A 627 17.45 -23.18 17.72
CA ASP A 627 18.34 -22.85 16.59
C ASP A 627 17.75 -23.17 15.21
N GLY A 628 16.57 -23.80 15.18
CA GLY A 628 15.83 -24.15 13.98
C GLY A 628 16.22 -25.50 13.37
N GLU A 629 17.15 -26.24 13.98
CA GLU A 629 17.52 -27.60 13.61
C GLU A 629 17.13 -28.59 14.73
N VAL A 630 16.96 -29.88 14.39
CA VAL A 630 16.90 -30.95 15.40
C VAL A 630 18.16 -31.78 15.24
N ASN A 631 19.16 -31.51 16.08
CA ASN A 631 20.49 -32.07 15.97
C ASN A 631 21.04 -32.48 17.35
N PHE A 632 22.35 -32.79 17.43
CA PHE A 632 22.97 -33.21 18.69
C PHE A 632 23.07 -32.08 19.73
N ALA A 633 22.99 -30.82 19.32
CA ALA A 633 22.94 -29.69 20.25
C ALA A 633 21.65 -29.70 21.07
N ASP A 634 20.53 -30.08 20.48
CA ASP A 634 19.26 -30.24 21.19
C ASP A 634 19.29 -31.39 22.18
N LEU A 635 19.81 -32.54 21.75
CA LEU A 635 20.01 -33.66 22.66
C LEU A 635 20.90 -33.25 23.84
N ASN A 636 21.95 -32.45 23.61
CA ASN A 636 22.80 -31.94 24.68
C ASN A 636 22.07 -30.94 25.59
N ALA A 637 21.19 -30.09 25.05
CA ALA A 637 20.36 -29.19 25.84
C ALA A 637 19.43 -29.99 26.77
N VAL A 638 18.74 -31.01 26.25
CA VAL A 638 17.92 -31.94 27.06
C VAL A 638 18.76 -32.63 28.13
N ILE A 639 19.90 -33.22 27.77
CA ILE A 639 20.79 -33.91 28.72
C ILE A 639 21.32 -32.94 29.80
N SER A 640 21.63 -31.69 29.42
CA SER A 640 22.17 -30.70 30.37
C SER A 640 21.13 -30.17 31.35
N ALA A 641 19.86 -30.15 30.93
CA ALA A 641 18.73 -29.75 31.75
C ALA A 641 18.03 -30.95 32.41
N PHE A 642 18.50 -32.19 32.18
CA PHE A 642 17.84 -33.39 32.68
C PHE A 642 17.74 -33.37 34.21
N ASN A 643 16.56 -33.71 34.73
CA ASN A 643 16.21 -33.70 36.14
C ASN A 643 16.31 -32.30 36.79
N THR A 644 16.00 -31.26 36.00
CA THR A 644 15.74 -29.90 36.46
C THR A 644 14.26 -29.58 36.29
N PHE A 645 13.77 -28.58 37.04
CA PHE A 645 12.37 -28.18 37.03
C PHE A 645 12.21 -26.66 36.91
N ALA A 646 11.02 -26.19 36.53
CA ALA A 646 10.74 -24.77 36.36
C ALA A 646 11.11 -23.96 37.63
N GLY A 647 12.13 -23.12 37.50
CA GLY A 647 12.70 -22.34 38.60
C GLY A 647 14.13 -22.70 38.95
N ASP A 648 14.64 -23.85 38.51
CA ASP A 648 16.05 -24.18 38.63
C ASP A 648 16.91 -23.34 37.67
N PRO A 649 18.11 -22.88 38.08
CA PRO A 649 19.02 -22.12 37.21
C PRO A 649 19.49 -22.87 35.96
N ALA A 650 19.40 -24.20 35.97
CA ALA A 650 19.79 -25.07 34.87
C ALA A 650 18.59 -25.53 34.02
N TYR A 651 17.37 -25.08 34.35
CA TYR A 651 16.18 -25.41 33.59
C TYR A 651 16.18 -24.77 32.22
N ILE A 652 15.92 -25.58 31.18
CA ILE A 652 15.77 -25.15 29.80
C ILE A 652 14.34 -25.47 29.39
N ALA A 653 13.51 -24.45 29.19
CA ALA A 653 12.09 -24.63 28.87
C ALA A 653 11.87 -25.41 27.56
N GLY A 654 12.79 -25.32 26.60
CA GLY A 654 12.71 -26.12 25.37
C GLY A 654 13.00 -27.61 25.56
N ALA A 655 13.59 -28.00 26.69
CA ALA A 655 13.90 -29.40 27.01
C ALA A 655 12.77 -30.13 27.74
N ASP A 656 11.80 -29.41 28.30
CA ASP A 656 10.56 -29.95 28.88
C ASP A 656 9.59 -30.23 27.72
N LEU A 657 9.62 -31.47 27.23
CA LEU A 657 8.94 -31.84 25.98
C LEU A 657 7.45 -32.14 26.15
N ASP A 658 6.96 -32.36 27.37
CA ASP A 658 5.54 -32.60 27.67
C ASP A 658 4.87 -31.41 28.39
N GLY A 659 5.66 -30.44 28.84
CA GLY A 659 5.21 -29.17 29.41
C GLY A 659 4.72 -29.29 30.85
N ASP A 660 5.11 -30.32 31.57
CA ASP A 660 4.69 -30.55 32.96
C ASP A 660 5.49 -29.72 33.99
N GLY A 661 6.57 -29.08 33.53
CA GLY A 661 7.46 -28.25 34.33
C GLY A 661 8.75 -28.97 34.76
N ASP A 662 8.94 -30.24 34.40
CA ASP A 662 10.10 -31.07 34.69
C ASP A 662 10.78 -31.55 33.39
N VAL A 663 12.11 -31.55 33.34
CA VAL A 663 12.85 -32.15 32.21
C VAL A 663 13.21 -33.58 32.56
N ASP A 664 12.38 -34.55 32.20
CA ASP A 664 12.61 -35.97 32.50
C ASP A 664 12.27 -36.95 31.34
N PHE A 665 11.75 -38.14 31.65
CA PHE A 665 11.38 -39.17 30.67
C PHE A 665 9.85 -39.37 30.54
N ALA A 666 9.05 -38.50 31.14
CA ALA A 666 7.59 -38.62 31.24
C ALA A 666 6.87 -38.58 29.88
#